data_AF-A0A924INB4-F1
#
_entry.id   AF-A0A924INB4-F1
#
_cell.length_a   1.000
_cell.length_b   1.000
_cell.length_c   1.000
_cell.angle_alpha   90.00
_cell.angle_beta   90.00
_cell.angle_gamma   90.00
#
_symmetry.space_group_name_H-M   'P 1'
#
loop_
_entity.id
_entity.type
_entity.pdbx_description
1 polymer ?
#
loop_
_entity_poly.entity_id
_entity_poly.type
_entity_poly.pdbx_seq_one_letter_code
_entity_poly.pdbx_strand_id
1 'polypeptide(L)'
;MFDPRVVLRVSDDQRAVIALAAPGPDAVSPEMVRALIDREGFGDYYIDEDALLTFCRQVALGKTAVSAVIAERRDGEVIVTVTGSGDAAYLTLIPPFGGQPHARPDLVAALERSGAKTGILQDIVDRASRLIKADKILIAQAIAPSTGEDARFTPLIQPSSYVSADTPLMRRTPPTNGQPGETVTGLPIPPQPGADLTWGPLSGCQASANDGNTLVATQDGVVSFSQRGATVSASCTIDVTVAPNGFSALVSFAPTPGGRGPTRDQLERALARAGVRAGILEDALAQASTIPATRDFLVAQAVMAQPGDSSRFVPLVPEDTWVESSAPLMRRLPPSAGKPGMTVTGEPLPSQQPGQLIPFYAGDGASPDARQPEMLRATHAGKVRFNEHGATVLRACHVSVQVAPDGLVAYLTLREGTGEAHRQRPLILEALAEAGVIAGRLEDAIDEAAGSPSVSGLLVARGQKPKAGTAGKLELLVDAHQRLVSAGTPLVRRIPNVPGEAGFTVTGETVTPPALTDAIEFDLRPGTMADPSDANVLVAAASGQVMLGQGWVEVGGITQVDTVTASTPINAEESVVVSGSVEAGGQIISKGDIVVMGDVTSARIEAEGTVEIIGTISGDAQIKAKGPVRIGELQGGSIESDAGVYVRTGIHNGQVNAMGPVEVAEGGITGGRVASLTGISANVIGSPDGEPTQIDIGPSPAWQLKLTSVTQSRDEMQGKIDEASRSLIHLKIKGRDHAHPRTMQLLEQQRAKLVDQATTLDGDKARLTAQLSMKGPGQVVAKELVHPGVKLTFSNIAQSLHLVRTVEAAIPGAVFSVRGGQIIAIPSVKTTFRPSDLPMTGLAP
;
A
#
# COMPACT_ATOMS: atom_id res chain seq x y z
N MET A 1 31.42 25.80 22.19
CA MET A 1 31.96 25.73 23.56
C MET A 1 30.89 26.34 24.46
N PHE A 2 30.18 25.52 25.24
CA PHE A 2 29.06 25.98 26.06
C PHE A 2 29.59 26.85 27.20
N ASP A 3 28.95 27.98 27.46
CA ASP A 3 29.33 28.86 28.56
C ASP A 3 28.80 28.29 29.88
N PRO A 4 29.66 27.87 30.83
CA PRO A 4 29.22 27.27 32.11
C PRO A 4 28.45 28.24 33.02
N ARG A 5 28.30 29.52 32.63
CA ARG A 5 27.56 30.53 33.39
C ARG A 5 26.05 30.48 33.19
N VAL A 6 25.55 29.82 32.13
CA VAL A 6 24.11 29.72 31.84
C VAL A 6 23.59 28.36 32.26
N VAL A 7 22.66 28.34 33.21
CA VAL A 7 21.99 27.13 33.71
C VAL A 7 20.50 27.26 33.43
N LEU A 8 19.92 26.20 32.85
CA LEU A 8 18.47 26.09 32.69
C LEU A 8 17.88 25.40 33.92
N ARG A 9 16.82 25.97 34.48
CA ARG A 9 16.00 25.34 35.51
C ARG A 9 14.56 25.30 35.04
N VAL A 10 13.89 24.18 35.31
CA VAL A 10 12.45 24.09 35.06
C VAL A 10 11.72 24.66 36.27
N SER A 11 10.63 25.39 36.01
CA SER A 11 9.66 25.81 37.02
C SER A 11 9.08 24.60 37.77
N ASP A 12 8.66 24.79 39.02
CA ASP A 12 8.15 23.73 39.91
C ASP A 12 6.93 22.98 39.32
N ASP A 13 6.18 23.63 38.43
CA ASP A 13 5.03 23.07 37.71
C ASP A 13 5.40 22.36 36.38
N GLN A 14 6.70 22.29 36.06
CA GLN A 14 7.25 21.77 34.80
C GLN A 14 6.75 22.46 33.51
N ARG A 15 6.13 23.65 33.62
CA ARG A 15 5.54 24.35 32.47
C ARG A 15 6.42 25.45 31.87
N ALA A 16 7.49 25.86 32.54
CA ALA A 16 8.38 26.91 32.05
C ALA A 16 9.86 26.55 32.27
N VAL A 17 10.70 26.94 31.31
CA VAL A 17 12.17 26.85 31.37
C VAL A 17 12.71 28.25 31.68
N ILE A 18 13.35 28.35 32.82
CA ILE A 18 13.97 29.56 33.35
C ILE A 18 15.46 29.48 33.09
N ALA A 19 16.00 30.42 32.32
CA ALA A 19 17.43 30.58 32.17
C ALA A 19 17.99 31.48 33.26
N LEU A 20 19.06 31.00 33.90
CA LEU A 20 19.82 31.70 34.93
C LEU A 20 21.23 31.93 34.39
N ALA A 21 21.67 33.17 34.35
CA ALA A 21 23.03 33.53 33.95
C ALA A 21 23.79 34.22 35.09
N ALA A 22 24.98 33.70 35.39
CA ALA A 22 25.93 34.35 36.30
C ALA A 22 26.64 35.53 35.61
N PRO A 23 26.96 36.62 36.34
CA PRO A 23 27.61 37.80 35.75
C PRO A 23 29.03 37.48 35.25
N GLY A 24 29.40 38.02 34.09
CA GLY A 24 30.78 37.98 33.58
C GLY A 24 30.92 38.71 32.23
N PRO A 25 32.14 38.76 31.67
CA PRO A 25 32.50 39.71 30.62
C PRO A 25 32.02 39.35 29.20
N ASP A 26 31.75 38.07 28.91
CA ASP A 26 31.45 37.63 27.54
C ASP A 26 29.95 37.62 27.24
N ALA A 27 29.58 38.04 26.03
CA ALA A 27 28.20 38.07 25.55
C ALA A 27 27.69 36.65 25.25
N VAL A 28 26.50 36.34 25.76
CA VAL A 28 25.81 35.07 25.46
C VAL A 28 25.01 35.23 24.17
N SER A 29 25.24 34.36 23.18
CA SER A 29 24.49 34.37 21.92
C SER A 29 23.16 33.61 22.05
N PRO A 30 22.08 34.07 21.38
CA PRO A 30 20.80 33.37 21.35
C PRO A 30 20.91 31.93 20.81
N GLU A 31 21.78 31.70 19.83
CA GLU A 31 22.03 30.35 19.27
C GLU A 31 22.63 29.39 20.29
N MET A 32 23.47 29.87 21.20
CA MET A 32 24.04 29.07 22.29
C MET A 32 22.95 28.63 23.28
N VAL A 33 22.06 29.55 23.65
CA VAL A 33 20.98 29.26 24.60
C VAL A 33 19.96 28.30 23.98
N ARG A 34 19.65 28.42 22.68
CA ARG A 34 18.83 27.42 21.96
C ARG A 34 19.47 26.04 21.96
N ALA A 35 20.77 25.95 21.64
CA ALA A 35 21.49 24.67 21.70
C ALA A 35 21.54 24.05 23.11
N LEU A 36 21.49 24.88 24.16
CA LEU A 36 21.35 24.42 25.55
C LEU A 36 19.93 23.91 25.85
N ILE A 37 18.88 24.59 25.39
CA ILE A 37 17.49 24.13 25.54
C ILE A 37 17.31 22.74 24.90
N ASP A 38 17.84 22.55 23.70
CA ASP A 38 17.76 21.26 22.97
C ASP A 38 18.52 20.15 23.70
N ARG A 39 19.73 20.44 24.20
CA ARG A 39 20.59 19.46 24.87
C ARG A 39 20.02 19.00 26.21
N GLU A 40 19.39 19.90 26.96
CA GLU A 40 18.76 19.60 28.25
C GLU A 40 17.36 18.95 28.07
N GLY A 41 16.95 18.66 26.83
CA GLY A 41 15.72 17.90 26.52
C GLY A 41 14.45 18.75 26.44
N PHE A 42 14.58 20.08 26.33
CA PHE A 42 13.45 21.02 26.24
C PHE A 42 13.22 21.56 24.82
N GLY A 43 13.82 20.95 23.79
CA GLY A 43 13.70 21.39 22.39
C GLY A 43 12.27 21.42 21.85
N ASP A 44 11.34 20.70 22.50
CA ASP A 44 9.92 20.69 22.13
C ASP A 44 9.11 21.85 22.73
N TYR A 45 9.68 22.66 23.63
CA TYR A 45 8.99 23.78 24.29
C TYR A 45 8.90 25.00 23.36
N TYR A 46 7.86 25.83 23.55
CA TYR A 46 7.72 27.08 22.79
C TYR A 46 8.75 28.08 23.31
N ILE A 47 9.71 28.46 22.47
CA ILE A 47 10.73 29.44 22.79
C ILE A 47 10.16 30.84 22.56
N ASP A 48 10.14 31.66 23.61
CA ASP A 48 9.79 33.09 23.49
C ASP A 48 11.03 33.84 22.99
N GLU A 49 11.03 34.19 21.70
CA GLU A 49 12.13 34.86 21.03
C GLU A 49 12.41 36.25 21.59
N ASP A 50 11.37 36.97 22.01
CA ASP A 50 11.52 38.32 22.57
C ASP A 50 12.11 38.24 23.98
N ALA A 51 11.68 37.27 24.78
CA ALA A 51 12.25 37.01 26.11
C ALA A 51 13.71 36.52 26.02
N LEU A 52 14.02 35.64 25.07
CA LEU A 52 15.38 35.14 24.82
C LEU A 52 16.35 36.25 24.42
N LEU A 53 15.95 37.11 23.49
CA LEU A 53 16.75 38.25 23.04
C LEU A 53 16.93 39.28 24.16
N THR A 54 15.89 39.51 24.95
CA THR A 54 15.94 40.41 26.12
C THR A 54 16.89 39.86 27.19
N PHE A 55 16.84 38.56 27.46
CA PHE A 55 17.76 37.87 28.37
C PHE A 55 19.21 38.00 27.92
N CYS A 56 19.52 37.68 26.65
CA CYS A 56 20.87 37.79 26.11
C CYS A 56 21.42 39.23 26.20
N ARG A 57 20.55 40.22 25.96
CA ARG A 57 20.90 41.65 26.08
C ARG A 57 21.18 42.06 27.53
N GLN A 58 20.38 41.58 28.48
CA GLN A 58 20.56 41.87 29.91
C GLN A 58 21.84 41.24 30.47
N VAL A 59 22.18 40.03 30.04
CA VAL A 59 23.43 39.35 30.41
C VAL A 59 24.64 40.13 29.87
N ALA A 60 24.55 40.67 28.65
CA ALA A 60 25.61 41.50 28.06
C ALA A 60 25.80 42.87 28.74
N LEU A 61 24.79 43.40 29.45
CA LEU A 61 24.85 44.69 30.16
C LEU A 61 25.43 44.58 31.60
N GLY A 62 25.58 43.35 32.11
CA GLY A 62 26.48 42.91 33.19
C GLY A 62 26.66 43.77 34.44
N LYS A 63 25.86 43.55 35.49
CA LYS A 63 26.23 43.80 36.91
C LYS A 63 25.60 42.87 37.97
N THR A 64 24.53 42.13 37.65
CA THR A 64 23.86 41.20 38.57
C THR A 64 23.44 39.91 37.86
N ALA A 65 23.12 38.85 38.62
CA ALA A 65 22.52 37.64 38.06
C ALA A 65 21.19 37.98 37.38
N VAL A 66 20.96 37.40 36.19
CA VAL A 66 19.74 37.61 35.40
C VAL A 66 18.99 36.29 35.31
N SER A 67 17.68 36.34 35.55
CA SER A 67 16.77 35.22 35.40
C SER A 67 15.62 35.60 34.48
N ALA A 68 15.34 34.80 33.45
CA ALA A 68 14.17 35.01 32.59
C ALA A 68 13.55 33.67 32.20
N VAL A 69 12.23 33.66 32.04
CA VAL A 69 11.52 32.55 31.38
C VAL A 69 11.79 32.68 29.89
N ILE A 70 12.37 31.65 29.29
CA ILE A 70 12.79 31.69 27.87
C ILE A 70 12.10 30.64 27.01
N ALA A 71 11.50 29.62 27.63
CA ALA A 71 10.65 28.67 26.93
C ALA A 71 9.49 28.21 27.82
N GLU A 72 8.35 27.89 27.21
CA GLU A 72 7.13 27.49 27.90
C GLU A 72 6.51 26.26 27.23
N ARG A 73 5.91 25.40 28.04
CA ARG A 73 5.11 24.27 27.58
C ARG A 73 3.72 24.76 27.20
N ARG A 74 3.33 24.57 25.94
CA ARG A 74 2.00 24.95 25.44
C ARG A 74 1.27 23.73 24.90
N ASP A 75 0.04 23.53 25.36
CA ASP A 75 -0.85 22.49 24.83
C ASP A 75 -1.36 22.90 23.44
N GLY A 76 -1.79 21.93 22.63
CA GLY A 76 -2.34 22.21 21.30
C GLY A 76 -3.65 22.98 21.41
N GLU A 77 -3.76 24.11 20.72
CA GLU A 77 -4.95 24.96 20.79
C GLU A 77 -5.85 24.79 19.56
N VAL A 78 -7.15 24.78 19.80
CA VAL A 78 -8.19 24.65 18.78
C VAL A 78 -8.97 25.97 18.71
N ILE A 79 -8.88 26.65 17.57
CA ILE A 79 -9.58 27.91 17.33
C ILE A 79 -10.64 27.69 16.26
N VAL A 80 -11.89 28.06 16.56
CA VAL A 80 -12.99 28.05 15.60
C VAL A 80 -13.48 29.47 15.35
N THR A 81 -13.45 29.89 14.09
CA THR A 81 -13.89 31.20 13.63
C THR A 81 -15.13 31.07 12.77
N VAL A 82 -16.23 31.65 13.20
CA VAL A 82 -17.47 31.74 12.41
C VAL A 82 -17.42 32.99 11.53
N THR A 83 -17.86 32.88 10.28
CA THR A 83 -17.96 34.05 9.39
C THR A 83 -18.96 35.07 9.94
N GLY A 84 -18.71 36.36 9.72
CA GLY A 84 -19.60 37.42 10.19
C GLY A 84 -21.05 37.33 9.66
N SER A 85 -21.27 36.62 8.56
CA SER A 85 -22.59 36.33 8.00
C SER A 85 -23.29 35.11 8.62
N GLY A 86 -22.57 34.27 9.39
CA GLY A 86 -23.11 33.04 9.97
C GLY A 86 -23.24 31.87 8.99
N ASP A 87 -22.71 32.01 7.76
CA ASP A 87 -22.86 31.01 6.70
C ASP A 87 -21.90 29.82 6.82
N ALA A 88 -20.75 30.03 7.48
CA ALA A 88 -19.69 29.02 7.59
C ALA A 88 -18.88 29.17 8.89
N ALA A 89 -18.33 28.06 9.39
CA ALA A 89 -17.32 28.06 10.46
C ALA A 89 -16.03 27.39 9.99
N TYR A 90 -14.89 27.99 10.36
CA TYR A 90 -13.56 27.53 10.02
C TYR A 90 -12.76 27.13 11.27
N LEU A 91 -12.01 26.04 11.18
CA LEU A 91 -11.15 25.50 12.21
C LEU A 91 -9.67 25.78 11.90
N THR A 92 -8.94 26.26 12.91
CA THR A 92 -7.48 26.38 12.91
C THR A 92 -6.93 25.62 14.12
N LEU A 93 -5.95 24.73 13.89
CA LEU A 93 -5.29 23.90 14.89
C LEU A 93 -3.85 24.36 15.06
N ILE A 94 -3.52 24.83 16.27
CA ILE A 94 -2.16 25.20 16.67
C ILE A 94 -1.50 23.97 17.31
N PRO A 95 -0.31 23.56 16.83
CA PRO A 95 0.37 22.36 17.35
C PRO A 95 0.81 22.56 18.81
N PRO A 96 0.86 21.48 19.62
CA PRO A 96 1.43 21.53 20.96
C PRO A 96 2.95 21.76 20.90
N PHE A 97 3.46 22.54 21.85
CA PHE A 97 4.89 22.74 22.09
C PHE A 97 5.25 22.16 23.47
N GLY A 98 5.56 20.86 23.49
CA GLY A 98 5.86 20.08 24.70
C GLY A 98 4.62 19.73 25.54
N GLY A 99 3.45 20.24 25.17
CA GLY A 99 2.15 19.98 25.82
C GLY A 99 1.36 18.81 25.23
N GLN A 100 0.12 18.63 25.69
CA GLN A 100 -0.77 17.59 25.17
C GLN A 100 -1.31 17.95 23.77
N PRO A 101 -1.40 16.98 22.84
CA PRO A 101 -2.09 17.19 21.57
C PRO A 101 -3.59 17.37 21.81
N HIS A 102 -4.23 18.17 20.96
CA HIS A 102 -5.68 18.33 21.00
C HIS A 102 -6.37 17.02 20.61
N ALA A 103 -7.45 16.70 21.31
CA ALA A 103 -8.26 15.50 21.09
C ALA A 103 -9.67 15.87 20.58
N ARG A 104 -10.42 14.87 20.11
CA ARG A 104 -11.82 15.06 19.64
C ARG A 104 -12.70 15.85 20.63
N PRO A 105 -12.63 15.64 21.96
CA PRO A 105 -13.39 16.44 22.92
C PRO A 105 -13.06 17.94 22.87
N ASP A 106 -11.80 18.30 22.62
CA ASP A 106 -11.35 19.69 22.55
C ASP A 106 -11.90 20.40 21.31
N LEU A 107 -12.02 19.68 20.19
CA LEU A 107 -12.67 20.18 18.96
C LEU A 107 -14.16 20.43 19.18
N VAL A 108 -14.85 19.50 19.85
CA VAL A 108 -16.27 19.65 20.18
C VAL A 108 -16.48 20.84 21.14
N ALA A 109 -15.66 20.95 22.18
CA ALA A 109 -15.71 22.07 23.10
C ALA A 109 -15.37 23.42 22.45
N ALA A 110 -14.51 23.45 21.42
CA ALA A 110 -14.21 24.66 20.66
C ALA A 110 -15.37 25.08 19.73
N LEU A 111 -16.03 24.11 19.09
CA LEU A 111 -17.25 24.32 18.30
C LEU A 111 -18.41 24.87 19.15
N GLU A 112 -18.59 24.32 20.35
CA GLU A 112 -19.60 24.79 21.31
C GLU A 112 -19.31 26.22 21.77
N ARG A 113 -18.04 26.53 22.09
CA ARG A 113 -17.60 27.87 22.49
C ARG A 113 -17.75 28.91 21.36
N SER A 114 -17.56 28.51 20.11
CA SER A 114 -17.76 29.41 18.96
C SER A 114 -19.23 29.60 18.56
N GLY A 115 -20.15 28.85 19.17
CA GLY A 115 -21.58 28.95 18.90
C GLY A 115 -22.03 28.28 17.60
N ALA A 116 -21.21 27.41 17.01
CA ALA A 116 -21.54 26.66 15.80
C ALA A 116 -22.36 25.41 16.19
N LYS A 117 -23.68 25.48 16.06
CA LYS A 117 -24.62 24.44 16.55
C LYS A 117 -25.13 23.52 15.45
N THR A 118 -25.29 24.05 14.25
CA THR A 118 -26.00 23.38 13.15
C THR A 118 -25.14 23.33 11.90
N GLY A 119 -25.36 22.30 11.08
CA GLY A 119 -24.59 22.09 9.85
C GLY A 119 -23.12 21.67 10.05
N ILE A 120 -22.80 21.03 11.18
CA ILE A 120 -21.46 20.51 11.48
C ILE A 120 -21.14 19.32 10.57
N LEU A 121 -20.02 19.39 9.86
CA LEU A 121 -19.55 18.33 8.98
C LEU A 121 -18.74 17.30 9.80
N GLN A 122 -19.42 16.31 10.36
CA GLN A 122 -18.83 15.29 11.25
C GLN A 122 -17.62 14.57 10.62
N ASP A 123 -17.67 14.27 9.32
CA ASP A 123 -16.56 13.64 8.59
C ASP A 123 -15.29 14.52 8.54
N ILE A 124 -15.45 15.85 8.61
CA ILE A 124 -14.32 16.78 8.64
C ILE A 124 -13.78 16.91 10.07
N VAL A 125 -14.66 16.93 11.07
CA VAL A 125 -14.26 16.93 12.50
C VAL A 125 -13.43 15.68 12.83
N ASP A 126 -13.84 14.51 12.34
CA ASP A 126 -13.15 13.24 12.58
C ASP A 126 -11.81 13.16 11.86
N ARG A 127 -11.68 13.76 10.68
CA ARG A 127 -10.39 13.90 9.98
C ARG A 127 -9.49 14.93 10.66
N ALA A 128 -10.05 16.05 11.11
CA ALA A 128 -9.31 17.11 11.79
C ALA A 128 -8.75 16.65 13.15
N SER A 129 -9.43 15.76 13.87
CA SER A 129 -8.95 15.19 15.14
C SER A 129 -7.65 14.38 15.03
N ARG A 130 -7.24 13.99 13.81
CA ARG A 130 -6.00 13.23 13.55
C ARG A 130 -4.87 14.12 13.02
N LEU A 131 -5.11 15.40 12.79
CA LEU A 131 -4.12 16.33 12.27
C LEU A 131 -3.44 17.06 13.41
N ILE A 132 -2.11 17.21 13.36
CA ILE A 132 -1.35 17.93 14.40
C ILE A 132 -1.42 19.45 14.20
N LYS A 133 -1.62 19.90 12.94
CA LYS A 133 -1.70 21.30 12.54
C LYS A 133 -2.64 21.45 11.35
N ALA A 134 -3.46 22.48 11.37
CA ALA A 134 -4.36 22.83 10.27
C ALA A 134 -4.65 24.33 10.28
N ASP A 135 -4.83 24.91 9.09
CA ASP A 135 -5.23 26.31 8.95
C ASP A 135 -6.51 26.39 8.12
N LYS A 136 -7.54 27.05 8.66
CA LYS A 136 -8.77 27.45 7.97
C LYS A 136 -9.54 26.30 7.27
N ILE A 137 -9.79 25.22 7.99
CA ILE A 137 -10.61 24.09 7.49
C ILE A 137 -12.10 24.41 7.67
N LEU A 138 -12.92 24.27 6.63
CA LEU A 138 -14.38 24.41 6.75
C LEU A 138 -14.97 23.26 7.57
N ILE A 139 -15.59 23.56 8.71
CA ILE A 139 -16.10 22.54 9.66
C ILE A 139 -17.61 22.57 9.85
N ALA A 140 -18.28 23.69 9.53
CA ALA A 140 -19.73 23.77 9.54
C ALA A 140 -20.23 24.75 8.47
N GLN A 141 -21.40 24.47 7.89
CA GLN A 141 -22.04 25.28 6.85
C GLN A 141 -23.56 25.42 7.09
N ALA A 142 -24.12 26.58 6.78
CA ALA A 142 -25.55 26.86 6.95
C ALA A 142 -26.46 25.93 6.10
N ILE A 143 -27.62 25.59 6.62
CA ILE A 143 -28.66 24.80 5.94
C ILE A 143 -29.53 25.77 5.13
N ALA A 144 -29.55 25.61 3.81
CA ALA A 144 -30.30 26.50 2.93
C ALA A 144 -31.83 26.33 3.08
N PRO A 145 -32.62 27.43 3.01
CA PRO A 145 -34.08 27.36 2.98
C PRO A 145 -34.59 26.72 1.68
N SER A 146 -35.77 26.09 1.73
CA SER A 146 -36.47 25.62 0.53
C SER A 146 -37.56 26.60 0.09
N THR A 147 -37.87 26.62 -1.20
CA THR A 147 -38.92 27.48 -1.80
C THR A 147 -40.27 26.77 -1.78
N GLY A 148 -41.34 27.50 -1.45
CA GLY A 148 -42.71 26.98 -1.49
C GLY A 148 -43.30 26.87 -2.89
N GLU A 149 -44.34 26.05 -3.07
CA GLU A 149 -45.03 25.88 -4.37
C GLU A 149 -46.06 26.99 -4.64
N ASP A 150 -46.17 27.43 -5.90
CA ASP A 150 -47.13 28.46 -6.37
C ASP A 150 -48.60 27.97 -6.39
N ALA A 151 -49.55 28.91 -6.42
CA ALA A 151 -50.99 28.61 -6.48
C ALA A 151 -51.40 27.82 -7.75
N ARG A 152 -52.20 26.77 -7.59
CA ARG A 152 -52.60 25.85 -8.67
C ARG A 152 -54.11 25.87 -8.94
N PHE A 153 -54.52 25.83 -10.21
CA PHE A 153 -55.94 25.77 -10.61
C PHE A 153 -56.29 24.41 -11.21
N THR A 154 -57.36 23.78 -10.72
CA THR A 154 -57.76 22.41 -11.12
C THR A 154 -59.24 22.38 -11.52
N PRO A 155 -59.58 21.97 -12.76
CA PRO A 155 -60.96 21.80 -13.18
C PRO A 155 -61.64 20.65 -12.40
N LEU A 156 -62.87 20.87 -11.95
CA LEU A 156 -63.65 19.90 -11.17
C LEU A 156 -64.62 19.09 -12.02
N ILE A 157 -64.91 19.56 -13.24
CA ILE A 157 -65.76 18.89 -14.20
C ILE A 157 -65.07 18.86 -15.57
N GLN A 158 -65.58 18.00 -16.45
CA GLN A 158 -65.01 17.84 -17.78
C GLN A 158 -65.37 19.05 -18.68
N PRO A 159 -64.45 19.48 -19.57
CA PRO A 159 -64.74 20.53 -20.55
C PRO A 159 -65.96 20.15 -21.42
N SER A 160 -66.74 21.15 -21.81
CA SER A 160 -67.94 20.99 -22.66
C SER A 160 -69.13 20.28 -22.00
N SER A 161 -69.12 20.12 -20.67
CA SER A 161 -70.26 19.59 -19.92
C SER A 161 -71.41 20.59 -19.86
N TYR A 162 -72.66 20.10 -19.93
CA TYR A 162 -73.81 20.94 -19.58
C TYR A 162 -73.87 21.12 -18.07
N VAL A 163 -73.93 22.36 -17.62
CA VAL A 163 -74.02 22.70 -16.20
C VAL A 163 -75.25 23.56 -15.96
N SER A 164 -75.92 23.31 -14.86
CA SER A 164 -76.94 24.22 -14.33
C SER A 164 -76.27 25.34 -13.55
N ALA A 165 -76.99 26.44 -13.34
CA ALA A 165 -76.58 27.50 -12.43
C ALA A 165 -76.17 26.91 -11.06
N ASP A 166 -75.16 27.53 -10.46
CA ASP A 166 -74.50 27.17 -9.18
C ASP A 166 -73.62 25.90 -9.19
N THR A 167 -73.40 25.27 -10.35
CA THR A 167 -72.50 24.10 -10.45
C THR A 167 -71.02 24.51 -10.26
N PRO A 168 -70.23 23.82 -9.40
CA PRO A 168 -68.80 24.05 -9.26
C PRO A 168 -68.01 23.60 -10.49
N LEU A 169 -67.14 24.46 -11.01
CA LEU A 169 -66.43 24.30 -12.27
C LEU A 169 -64.93 24.08 -12.08
N MET A 170 -64.27 24.86 -11.23
CA MET A 170 -62.80 24.86 -11.06
C MET A 170 -62.42 25.23 -9.62
N ARG A 171 -61.32 24.69 -9.10
CA ARG A 171 -60.81 24.95 -7.74
C ARG A 171 -59.38 25.50 -7.76
N ARG A 172 -59.10 26.53 -6.97
CA ARG A 172 -57.77 27.09 -6.72
C ARG A 172 -57.19 26.53 -5.42
N THR A 173 -55.97 26.00 -5.48
CA THR A 173 -55.16 25.61 -4.33
C THR A 173 -54.18 26.74 -4.01
N PRO A 174 -54.19 27.31 -2.79
CA PRO A 174 -53.29 28.39 -2.38
C PRO A 174 -51.80 27.98 -2.45
N PRO A 175 -50.86 28.93 -2.55
CA PRO A 175 -49.44 28.62 -2.52
C PRO A 175 -49.02 28.11 -1.15
N THR A 176 -47.94 27.32 -1.10
CA THR A 176 -47.35 26.83 0.15
C THR A 176 -46.14 27.68 0.55
N ASN A 177 -45.84 27.72 1.85
CA ASN A 177 -44.59 28.27 2.34
C ASN A 177 -43.51 27.18 2.25
N GLY A 178 -42.31 27.55 1.81
CA GLY A 178 -41.16 26.67 1.88
C GLY A 178 -40.68 26.46 3.33
N GLN A 179 -39.78 25.50 3.55
CA GLN A 179 -39.19 25.25 4.87
C GLN A 179 -38.06 26.26 5.15
N PRO A 180 -38.04 26.91 6.34
CA PRO A 180 -36.95 27.80 6.74
C PRO A 180 -35.59 27.09 6.73
N GLY A 181 -34.55 27.82 6.33
CA GLY A 181 -33.16 27.38 6.49
C GLY A 181 -32.63 27.78 7.87
N GLU A 182 -31.37 27.47 8.16
CA GLU A 182 -30.76 27.78 9.45
C GLU A 182 -29.26 28.09 9.28
N THR A 183 -28.80 29.23 9.82
CA THR A 183 -27.37 29.58 9.86
C THR A 183 -26.59 28.64 10.77
N VAL A 184 -25.26 28.60 10.65
CA VAL A 184 -24.37 27.77 11.50
C VAL A 184 -24.53 28.08 13.01
N THR A 185 -24.99 29.29 13.34
CA THR A 185 -25.23 29.78 14.70
C THR A 185 -26.65 29.50 15.22
N GLY A 186 -27.51 28.88 14.40
CA GLY A 186 -28.90 28.56 14.75
C GLY A 186 -29.90 29.70 14.52
N LEU A 187 -29.58 30.69 13.68
CA LEU A 187 -30.55 31.72 13.28
C LEU A 187 -31.36 31.25 12.08
N PRO A 188 -32.71 31.38 12.11
CA PRO A 188 -33.54 30.94 11.00
C PRO A 188 -33.35 31.83 9.76
N ILE A 189 -33.16 31.20 8.60
CA ILE A 189 -33.12 31.86 7.30
C ILE A 189 -34.55 31.80 6.72
N PRO A 190 -35.19 32.94 6.43
CA PRO A 190 -36.58 32.96 5.98
C PRO A 190 -36.74 32.25 4.63
N PRO A 191 -37.74 31.35 4.49
CA PRO A 191 -38.02 30.70 3.22
C PRO A 191 -38.68 31.65 2.24
N GLN A 192 -38.52 31.41 0.93
CA GLN A 192 -39.26 32.12 -0.10
C GLN A 192 -40.64 31.44 -0.30
N PRO A 193 -41.76 32.14 -0.06
CA PRO A 193 -43.10 31.58 -0.30
C PRO A 193 -43.40 31.50 -1.81
N GLY A 194 -44.23 30.53 -2.21
CA GLY A 194 -44.74 30.47 -3.57
C GLY A 194 -45.65 31.65 -3.91
N ALA A 195 -45.79 31.99 -5.20
CA ALA A 195 -46.59 33.10 -5.69
C ALA A 195 -48.11 32.81 -5.64
N ASP A 196 -48.89 33.77 -5.12
CA ASP A 196 -50.36 33.69 -5.11
C ASP A 196 -50.97 34.24 -6.41
N LEU A 197 -51.56 33.34 -7.21
CA LEU A 197 -52.14 33.66 -8.52
C LEU A 197 -53.67 33.85 -8.41
N THR A 198 -54.22 34.86 -9.09
CA THR A 198 -55.67 35.19 -9.12
C THR A 198 -56.39 34.63 -10.36
N TRP A 199 -57.73 34.54 -10.29
CA TRP A 199 -58.60 34.09 -11.39
C TRP A 199 -58.51 35.01 -12.63
N GLY A 200 -58.64 34.41 -13.82
CA GLY A 200 -58.72 35.10 -15.12
C GLY A 200 -60.13 35.61 -15.47
N PRO A 201 -60.39 36.06 -16.71
CA PRO A 201 -61.69 36.59 -17.11
C PRO A 201 -62.79 35.51 -17.12
N LEU A 202 -63.98 35.85 -16.60
CA LEU A 202 -65.12 34.94 -16.38
C LEU A 202 -66.36 35.42 -17.15
N SER A 203 -67.13 34.51 -17.75
CA SER A 203 -68.39 34.83 -18.45
C SER A 203 -69.45 33.74 -18.23
N GLY A 204 -70.60 34.06 -17.65
CA GLY A 204 -71.57 33.02 -17.25
C GLY A 204 -71.10 32.12 -16.09
N CYS A 205 -70.07 32.55 -15.35
CA CYS A 205 -69.60 31.95 -14.10
C CYS A 205 -68.98 33.03 -13.18
N GLN A 206 -68.87 32.75 -11.88
CA GLN A 206 -68.32 33.67 -10.88
C GLN A 206 -67.56 32.91 -9.78
N ALA A 207 -66.65 33.59 -9.06
CA ALA A 207 -66.01 33.00 -7.88
C ALA A 207 -67.02 32.86 -6.74
N SER A 208 -67.00 31.71 -6.06
CA SER A 208 -67.89 31.38 -4.96
C SER A 208 -67.70 32.35 -3.80
N ALA A 209 -68.81 32.91 -3.31
CA ALA A 209 -68.82 33.86 -2.20
C ALA A 209 -68.44 33.22 -0.85
N ASN A 210 -68.47 31.89 -0.74
CA ASN A 210 -68.19 31.18 0.52
C ASN A 210 -66.70 30.96 0.79
N ASP A 211 -65.88 30.74 -0.24
CA ASP A 211 -64.46 30.34 -0.07
C ASP A 211 -63.47 31.11 -0.96
N GLY A 212 -63.94 31.88 -1.96
CA GLY A 212 -63.11 32.62 -2.92
C GLY A 212 -62.18 31.77 -3.80
N ASN A 213 -62.17 30.46 -3.60
CA ASN A 213 -61.24 29.48 -4.19
C ASN A 213 -61.96 28.44 -5.06
N THR A 214 -63.28 28.53 -5.20
CA THR A 214 -64.08 27.70 -6.11
C THR A 214 -64.83 28.56 -7.12
N LEU A 215 -64.83 28.19 -8.39
CA LEU A 215 -65.53 28.88 -9.48
C LEU A 215 -66.87 28.18 -9.77
N VAL A 216 -68.00 28.90 -9.85
CA VAL A 216 -69.36 28.34 -10.03
C VAL A 216 -70.07 28.94 -11.24
N ALA A 217 -70.90 28.14 -11.94
CA ALA A 217 -71.72 28.61 -13.07
C ALA A 217 -72.85 29.56 -12.60
N THR A 218 -73.19 30.58 -13.38
CA THR A 218 -74.29 31.52 -13.05
C THR A 218 -75.54 31.33 -13.89
N GLN A 219 -75.51 30.44 -14.88
CA GLN A 219 -76.62 30.17 -15.78
C GLN A 219 -76.55 28.73 -16.30
N ASP A 220 -77.67 28.23 -16.77
CA ASP A 220 -77.76 26.91 -17.39
C ASP A 220 -77.13 26.96 -18.80
N GLY A 221 -76.06 26.21 -19.02
CA GLY A 221 -75.37 26.25 -20.31
C GLY A 221 -74.22 25.25 -20.47
N VAL A 222 -73.57 25.24 -21.64
CA VAL A 222 -72.39 24.37 -21.88
C VAL A 222 -71.12 25.08 -21.43
N VAL A 223 -70.30 24.43 -20.60
CA VAL A 223 -69.10 25.02 -19.99
C VAL A 223 -67.82 24.90 -20.86
N SER A 224 -66.96 25.92 -20.90
CA SER A 224 -65.58 25.86 -21.45
C SER A 224 -64.53 26.38 -20.45
N PHE A 225 -63.30 25.85 -20.47
CA PHE A 225 -62.23 26.18 -19.49
C PHE A 225 -61.03 26.92 -20.11
N SER A 226 -60.34 27.73 -19.30
CA SER A 226 -59.07 28.43 -19.60
C SER A 226 -58.04 28.18 -18.50
N GLN A 227 -56.77 28.59 -18.70
CA GLN A 227 -55.67 28.35 -17.73
C GLN A 227 -55.97 28.88 -16.31
N ARG A 228 -56.88 29.87 -16.16
CA ARG A 228 -57.28 30.45 -14.86
C ARG A 228 -58.79 30.75 -14.74
N GLY A 229 -59.72 30.08 -15.47
CA GLY A 229 -61.19 30.39 -15.46
C GLY A 229 -62.11 29.56 -16.39
N ALA A 230 -63.43 29.86 -16.52
CA ALA A 230 -64.44 29.11 -17.33
C ALA A 230 -65.61 29.94 -17.98
N THR A 231 -66.49 29.39 -18.87
CA THR A 231 -67.64 30.10 -19.57
C THR A 231 -68.90 29.23 -19.96
N VAL A 232 -70.20 29.72 -20.05
CA VAL A 232 -71.50 28.91 -20.15
C VAL A 232 -72.70 29.42 -21.10
N SER A 233 -73.49 28.62 -21.95
CA SER A 233 -74.60 29.02 -22.99
C SER A 233 -75.88 28.06 -23.36
N ALA A 234 -77.11 28.44 -23.97
CA ALA A 234 -78.52 27.72 -24.08
C ALA A 234 -79.38 27.46 -25.48
N SER A 235 -80.51 26.60 -25.65
CA SER A 235 -81.12 25.81 -26.91
C SER A 235 -82.60 25.80 -27.63
N CYS A 236 -82.89 25.00 -28.77
CA CYS A 236 -83.78 25.02 -30.07
C CYS A 236 -84.78 23.79 -30.56
N THR A 237 -85.31 23.64 -31.86
CA THR A 237 -86.39 22.70 -32.52
C THR A 237 -86.07 21.88 -33.86
N ILE A 238 -86.71 20.70 -34.26
CA ILE A 238 -86.23 19.55 -35.19
C ILE A 238 -87.09 18.83 -36.33
N ASP A 239 -86.46 18.24 -37.40
CA ASP A 239 -86.96 17.32 -38.50
C ASP A 239 -86.11 16.01 -38.80
N VAL A 240 -86.64 14.90 -39.41
CA VAL A 240 -85.96 13.56 -39.59
C VAL A 240 -86.21 12.83 -40.96
N THR A 241 -85.19 12.17 -41.57
CA THR A 241 -85.19 11.43 -42.86
C THR A 241 -84.46 10.06 -42.81
N VAL A 242 -85.00 8.96 -43.36
CA VAL A 242 -84.37 7.59 -43.34
C VAL A 242 -83.86 7.17 -44.74
N ALA A 243 -82.68 6.53 -44.82
CA ALA A 243 -82.04 6.13 -46.08
C ALA A 243 -82.67 4.87 -46.73
N PRO A 244 -82.77 4.78 -48.08
CA PRO A 244 -83.48 3.69 -48.77
C PRO A 244 -82.93 2.27 -48.58
N ASN A 245 -81.64 2.15 -48.22
CA ASN A 245 -80.95 0.88 -47.99
C ASN A 245 -81.15 0.33 -46.57
N GLY A 246 -81.88 1.03 -45.69
CA GLY A 246 -82.22 0.55 -44.35
C GLY A 246 -81.05 0.55 -43.35
N PHE A 247 -79.91 1.16 -43.68
CA PHE A 247 -78.71 1.16 -42.84
C PHE A 247 -78.53 2.42 -41.98
N SER A 248 -79.26 3.51 -42.26
CA SER A 248 -79.07 4.80 -41.58
C SER A 248 -80.31 5.69 -41.56
N ALA A 249 -80.42 6.54 -40.53
CA ALA A 249 -81.39 7.62 -40.42
C ALA A 249 -80.72 8.96 -40.04
N LEU A 250 -81.15 10.03 -40.69
CA LEU A 250 -80.58 11.38 -40.64
C LEU A 250 -81.60 12.39 -40.06
N VAL A 251 -81.15 13.46 -39.43
CA VAL A 251 -81.96 14.50 -38.78
C VAL A 251 -81.50 15.89 -39.23
N SER A 252 -82.43 16.82 -39.44
CA SER A 252 -82.18 18.19 -39.87
C SER A 252 -82.96 19.17 -38.98
N PHE A 253 -82.38 20.31 -38.60
CA PHE A 253 -83.05 21.30 -37.78
C PHE A 253 -82.41 22.71 -37.85
N ALA A 254 -83.21 23.77 -37.74
CA ALA A 254 -82.79 25.16 -37.97
C ALA A 254 -82.50 25.91 -36.65
N PRO A 255 -81.64 26.96 -36.63
CA PRO A 255 -81.15 27.57 -35.40
C PRO A 255 -82.14 28.59 -34.79
N THR A 256 -82.22 28.65 -33.45
CA THR A 256 -82.90 29.74 -32.71
C THR A 256 -81.88 30.74 -32.14
N PRO A 257 -82.29 31.98 -31.81
CA PRO A 257 -81.41 32.97 -31.17
C PRO A 257 -81.00 32.46 -29.78
N GLY A 258 -79.77 31.97 -29.65
CA GLY A 258 -79.25 31.26 -28.47
C GLY A 258 -78.31 30.11 -28.82
N GLY A 259 -78.48 29.52 -30.01
CA GLY A 259 -77.44 28.73 -30.67
C GLY A 259 -77.24 27.30 -30.16
N ARG A 260 -78.22 26.65 -29.55
CA ARG A 260 -78.06 25.24 -29.14
C ARG A 260 -79.21 24.39 -29.63
N GLY A 261 -78.92 23.15 -30.01
CA GLY A 261 -79.85 22.25 -30.68
C GLY A 261 -81.00 21.74 -29.79
N PRO A 262 -81.92 20.99 -30.39
CA PRO A 262 -83.10 20.46 -29.71
C PRO A 262 -82.82 19.31 -28.75
N THR A 263 -83.71 19.09 -27.78
CA THR A 263 -83.47 18.12 -26.69
C THR A 263 -83.55 16.67 -27.15
N ARG A 264 -82.78 15.78 -26.48
CA ARG A 264 -82.74 14.32 -26.75
C ARG A 264 -84.15 13.71 -26.80
N ASP A 265 -84.99 14.10 -25.87
CA ASP A 265 -86.36 13.61 -25.73
C ASP A 265 -87.28 14.06 -26.89
N GLN A 266 -86.96 15.19 -27.54
CA GLN A 266 -87.61 15.67 -28.76
C GLN A 266 -87.08 14.96 -30.02
N LEU A 267 -85.79 14.63 -30.07
CA LEU A 267 -85.17 13.85 -31.14
C LEU A 267 -85.68 12.41 -31.18
N GLU A 268 -85.75 11.74 -30.02
CA GLU A 268 -86.20 10.36 -29.89
C GLU A 268 -87.68 10.20 -30.30
N ARG A 269 -88.53 11.16 -29.93
CA ARG A 269 -89.94 11.20 -30.36
C ARG A 269 -90.09 11.45 -31.86
N ALA A 270 -89.18 12.20 -32.48
CA ALA A 270 -89.19 12.45 -33.92
C ALA A 270 -88.71 11.22 -34.73
N LEU A 271 -87.71 10.50 -34.23
CA LEU A 271 -87.20 9.26 -34.83
C LEU A 271 -88.18 8.09 -34.76
N ALA A 272 -88.90 7.95 -33.64
CA ALA A 272 -89.92 6.93 -33.48
C ALA A 272 -91.09 7.11 -34.46
N ARG A 273 -91.48 8.36 -34.78
CA ARG A 273 -92.50 8.66 -35.80
C ARG A 273 -92.04 8.35 -37.23
N ALA A 274 -90.73 8.39 -37.49
CA ALA A 274 -90.13 8.11 -38.80
C ALA A 274 -89.84 6.61 -39.04
N GLY A 275 -90.14 5.72 -38.09
CA GLY A 275 -90.06 4.26 -38.27
C GLY A 275 -88.72 3.59 -37.94
N VAL A 276 -87.81 4.31 -37.28
CA VAL A 276 -86.50 3.78 -36.83
C VAL A 276 -86.69 3.03 -35.50
N ARG A 277 -86.28 1.75 -35.43
CA ARG A 277 -86.58 0.86 -34.28
C ARG A 277 -85.35 0.22 -33.63
N ALA A 278 -84.22 0.19 -34.31
CA ALA A 278 -82.97 -0.37 -33.80
C ALA A 278 -81.79 0.47 -34.29
N GLY A 279 -80.65 0.40 -33.59
CA GLY A 279 -79.43 1.10 -34.02
C GLY A 279 -79.45 2.61 -33.82
N ILE A 280 -80.27 3.11 -32.90
CA ILE A 280 -80.27 4.53 -32.53
C ILE A 280 -78.91 4.83 -31.87
N LEU A 281 -78.16 5.78 -32.44
CA LEU A 281 -76.86 6.17 -31.94
C LEU A 281 -77.06 7.21 -30.83
N GLU A 282 -77.03 6.76 -29.58
CA GLU A 282 -77.26 7.61 -28.42
C GLU A 282 -76.30 8.81 -28.36
N ASP A 283 -75.04 8.62 -28.76
CA ASP A 283 -74.03 9.68 -28.82
C ASP A 283 -74.31 10.68 -29.94
N ALA A 284 -74.84 10.23 -31.08
CA ALA A 284 -75.18 11.10 -32.19
C ALA A 284 -76.48 11.88 -31.91
N LEU A 285 -77.41 11.29 -31.16
CA LEU A 285 -78.53 12.02 -30.55
C LEU A 285 -78.06 13.09 -29.58
N ALA A 286 -77.07 12.77 -28.74
CA ALA A 286 -76.46 13.75 -27.84
C ALA A 286 -75.76 14.87 -28.63
N GLN A 287 -75.03 14.54 -29.71
CA GLN A 287 -74.39 15.52 -30.58
C GLN A 287 -75.41 16.40 -31.33
N ALA A 288 -76.46 15.79 -31.90
CA ALA A 288 -77.57 16.51 -32.50
C ALA A 288 -78.27 17.46 -31.50
N SER A 289 -78.23 17.16 -30.20
CA SER A 289 -78.74 18.10 -29.18
C SER A 289 -77.81 19.27 -28.84
N THR A 290 -76.54 19.20 -29.26
CA THR A 290 -75.51 20.24 -29.00
C THR A 290 -75.25 21.17 -30.17
N ILE A 291 -75.53 20.75 -31.41
CA ILE A 291 -75.27 21.57 -32.61
C ILE A 291 -76.40 22.60 -32.77
N PRO A 292 -76.14 23.89 -33.10
CA PRO A 292 -77.17 24.93 -33.18
C PRO A 292 -78.25 24.67 -34.25
N ALA A 293 -77.81 24.10 -35.37
CA ALA A 293 -78.60 23.75 -36.54
C ALA A 293 -77.81 22.71 -37.32
N THR A 294 -78.50 21.77 -37.95
CA THR A 294 -77.83 20.75 -38.74
C THR A 294 -78.71 20.35 -39.92
N ARG A 295 -78.07 19.82 -40.97
CA ARG A 295 -78.76 19.27 -42.14
C ARG A 295 -78.16 17.90 -42.40
N ASP A 296 -79.03 16.90 -42.50
CA ASP A 296 -78.68 15.52 -42.83
C ASP A 296 -77.72 14.86 -41.83
N PHE A 297 -77.97 15.05 -40.52
CA PHE A 297 -77.14 14.54 -39.43
C PHE A 297 -77.50 13.10 -39.02
N LEU A 298 -76.56 12.17 -39.12
CA LEU A 298 -76.79 10.76 -38.83
C LEU A 298 -77.08 10.50 -37.34
N VAL A 299 -78.24 9.93 -37.03
CA VAL A 299 -78.68 9.67 -35.64
C VAL A 299 -79.07 8.22 -35.36
N ALA A 300 -79.22 7.41 -36.40
CA ALA A 300 -79.35 5.96 -36.25
C ALA A 300 -78.60 5.26 -37.36
N GLN A 301 -77.96 4.16 -37.04
CA GLN A 301 -77.20 3.31 -37.95
C GLN A 301 -77.37 1.85 -37.56
N ALA A 302 -77.38 0.94 -38.55
CA ALA A 302 -77.56 -0.48 -38.31
C ALA A 302 -76.57 -1.00 -37.25
N VAL A 303 -77.06 -1.86 -36.34
CA VAL A 303 -76.20 -2.54 -35.36
C VAL A 303 -75.38 -3.58 -36.13
N MET A 304 -74.10 -3.29 -36.33
CA MET A 304 -73.20 -4.21 -37.05
C MET A 304 -72.94 -5.46 -36.19
N ALA A 305 -72.68 -6.60 -36.85
CA ALA A 305 -72.29 -7.82 -36.16
C ALA A 305 -71.01 -7.58 -35.33
N GLN A 306 -71.02 -7.94 -34.05
CA GLN A 306 -69.84 -7.80 -33.18
C GLN A 306 -68.92 -9.01 -33.37
N PRO A 307 -67.61 -8.80 -33.60
CA PRO A 307 -66.64 -9.89 -33.62
C PRO A 307 -66.57 -10.54 -32.22
N GLY A 308 -66.19 -11.83 -32.18
CA GLY A 308 -66.03 -12.52 -30.90
C GLY A 308 -64.82 -12.01 -30.10
N ASP A 309 -64.87 -12.14 -28.78
CA ASP A 309 -63.74 -11.77 -27.92
C ASP A 309 -62.58 -12.76 -28.13
N SER A 310 -61.38 -12.23 -28.32
CA SER A 310 -60.15 -13.01 -28.38
C SER A 310 -59.81 -13.67 -27.03
N SER A 311 -58.87 -14.60 -27.01
CA SER A 311 -58.51 -15.35 -25.79
C SER A 311 -58.24 -14.47 -24.57
N ARG A 312 -58.78 -14.85 -23.41
CA ARG A 312 -58.57 -14.17 -22.12
C ARG A 312 -57.66 -14.98 -21.20
N PHE A 313 -56.76 -14.33 -20.50
CA PHE A 313 -55.81 -14.97 -19.60
C PHE A 313 -56.18 -14.74 -18.12
N VAL A 314 -56.17 -15.79 -17.31
CA VAL A 314 -56.57 -15.76 -15.89
C VAL A 314 -55.41 -16.29 -15.03
N PRO A 315 -54.78 -15.45 -14.18
CA PRO A 315 -53.81 -15.89 -13.19
C PRO A 315 -54.41 -16.90 -12.21
N LEU A 316 -53.68 -17.97 -11.90
CA LEU A 316 -54.10 -19.02 -10.95
C LEU A 316 -53.43 -18.90 -9.58
N VAL A 317 -52.38 -18.10 -9.48
CA VAL A 317 -51.70 -17.73 -8.23
C VAL A 317 -51.66 -16.20 -8.11
N PRO A 318 -51.62 -15.63 -6.88
CA PRO A 318 -51.46 -14.19 -6.71
C PRO A 318 -50.13 -13.71 -7.30
N GLU A 319 -50.09 -12.46 -7.76
CA GLU A 319 -48.86 -11.82 -8.19
C GLU A 319 -47.82 -11.83 -7.06
N ASP A 320 -46.53 -11.93 -7.40
CA ASP A 320 -45.41 -11.95 -6.47
C ASP A 320 -45.39 -13.16 -5.50
N THR A 321 -46.17 -14.21 -5.77
CA THR A 321 -46.16 -15.45 -4.99
C THR A 321 -45.02 -16.37 -5.38
N TRP A 322 -44.43 -17.05 -4.39
CA TRP A 322 -43.45 -18.11 -4.62
C TRP A 322 -44.13 -19.42 -5.03
N VAL A 323 -43.67 -20.04 -6.11
CA VAL A 323 -44.20 -21.30 -6.62
C VAL A 323 -43.11 -22.33 -6.82
N GLU A 324 -43.47 -23.61 -6.68
CA GLU A 324 -42.56 -24.73 -6.96
C GLU A 324 -42.52 -25.07 -8.46
N SER A 325 -41.52 -25.87 -8.87
CA SER A 325 -41.47 -26.39 -10.24
C SER A 325 -42.75 -27.14 -10.56
N SER A 326 -43.25 -26.98 -11.78
CA SER A 326 -44.51 -27.51 -12.30
C SER A 326 -45.80 -26.89 -11.72
N ALA A 327 -45.75 -25.89 -10.84
CA ALA A 327 -46.95 -25.23 -10.35
C ALA A 327 -47.76 -24.55 -11.48
N PRO A 328 -49.11 -24.60 -11.46
CA PRO A 328 -49.94 -23.93 -12.46
C PRO A 328 -49.95 -22.41 -12.23
N LEU A 329 -49.64 -21.64 -13.25
CA LEU A 329 -49.45 -20.18 -13.16
C LEU A 329 -50.65 -19.41 -13.69
N MET A 330 -51.11 -19.76 -14.89
CA MET A 330 -52.11 -18.99 -15.63
C MET A 330 -52.88 -19.91 -16.57
N ARG A 331 -54.17 -19.65 -16.75
CA ARG A 331 -55.04 -20.37 -17.69
C ARG A 331 -55.57 -19.43 -18.77
N ARG A 332 -55.52 -19.88 -20.03
CA ARG A 332 -56.13 -19.22 -21.18
C ARG A 332 -57.56 -19.73 -21.36
N LEU A 333 -58.48 -18.82 -21.59
CA LEU A 333 -59.86 -19.09 -21.97
C LEU A 333 -59.99 -18.96 -23.50
N PRO A 334 -60.72 -19.88 -24.16
CA PRO A 334 -60.87 -19.87 -25.61
C PRO A 334 -61.64 -18.63 -26.09
N PRO A 335 -61.42 -18.17 -27.34
CA PRO A 335 -62.14 -17.04 -27.91
C PRO A 335 -63.63 -17.35 -28.07
N SER A 336 -64.48 -16.31 -28.01
CA SER A 336 -65.92 -16.46 -28.20
C SER A 336 -66.31 -16.33 -29.69
N ALA A 337 -67.49 -16.82 -30.04
CA ALA A 337 -68.10 -16.55 -31.35
C ALA A 337 -68.63 -15.10 -31.42
N GLY A 338 -68.60 -14.51 -32.61
CA GLY A 338 -69.20 -13.19 -32.86
C GLY A 338 -70.72 -13.20 -32.80
N LYS A 339 -71.34 -12.08 -32.43
CA LYS A 339 -72.79 -11.92 -32.36
C LYS A 339 -73.32 -11.26 -33.65
N PRO A 340 -74.38 -11.77 -34.29
CA PRO A 340 -74.92 -11.20 -35.53
C PRO A 340 -75.56 -9.81 -35.31
N GLY A 341 -75.56 -8.99 -36.37
CA GLY A 341 -76.08 -7.61 -36.37
C GLY A 341 -77.50 -7.49 -36.94
N MET A 342 -78.05 -6.27 -36.99
CA MET A 342 -79.43 -5.94 -37.41
C MET A 342 -79.54 -4.53 -38.03
N THR A 343 -80.29 -4.37 -39.11
CA THR A 343 -80.54 -3.07 -39.78
C THR A 343 -81.42 -2.13 -38.93
N VAL A 344 -81.48 -0.82 -39.24
CA VAL A 344 -82.22 0.16 -38.40
C VAL A 344 -83.74 -0.03 -38.41
N THR A 345 -84.25 -0.74 -39.43
CA THR A 345 -85.65 -1.13 -39.60
C THR A 345 -85.95 -2.53 -39.04
N GLY A 346 -84.92 -3.34 -38.77
CA GLY A 346 -85.02 -4.59 -38.02
C GLY A 346 -84.80 -5.90 -38.79
N GLU A 347 -84.07 -5.88 -39.90
CA GLU A 347 -83.68 -7.09 -40.65
C GLU A 347 -82.28 -7.58 -40.22
N PRO A 348 -82.03 -8.90 -40.09
CA PRO A 348 -80.76 -9.44 -39.58
C PRO A 348 -79.60 -9.39 -40.60
N LEU A 349 -78.39 -9.05 -40.14
CA LEU A 349 -77.14 -8.99 -40.93
C LEU A 349 -76.27 -10.25 -40.70
N PRO A 350 -75.55 -10.75 -41.73
CA PRO A 350 -74.69 -11.94 -41.60
C PRO A 350 -73.52 -11.72 -40.61
N SER A 351 -73.17 -12.76 -39.83
CA SER A 351 -72.19 -12.69 -38.73
C SER A 351 -70.74 -12.51 -39.21
N GLN A 352 -69.95 -11.69 -38.49
CA GLN A 352 -68.51 -11.52 -38.68
C GLN A 352 -67.69 -12.59 -37.90
N GLN A 353 -66.42 -12.75 -38.27
CA GLN A 353 -65.52 -13.85 -37.83
C GLN A 353 -65.35 -13.96 -36.29
N PRO A 354 -65.15 -15.18 -35.75
CA PRO A 354 -64.93 -15.41 -34.32
C PRO A 354 -63.63 -14.76 -33.80
N GLY A 355 -63.54 -14.56 -32.48
CA GLY A 355 -62.38 -13.96 -31.82
C GLY A 355 -61.09 -14.73 -32.10
N GLN A 356 -59.95 -14.04 -32.04
CA GLN A 356 -58.66 -14.65 -32.36
C GLN A 356 -58.07 -15.40 -31.16
N LEU A 357 -57.46 -16.54 -31.43
CA LEU A 357 -56.74 -17.32 -30.43
C LEU A 357 -55.37 -16.67 -30.17
N ILE A 358 -55.19 -16.02 -29.02
CA ILE A 358 -53.92 -15.40 -28.64
C ILE A 358 -53.03 -16.48 -27.98
N PRO A 359 -51.81 -16.75 -28.47
CA PRO A 359 -50.90 -17.69 -27.82
C PRO A 359 -50.36 -17.12 -26.50
N PHE A 360 -49.97 -18.00 -25.58
CA PHE A 360 -49.27 -17.57 -24.37
C PHE A 360 -47.92 -16.93 -24.71
N TYR A 361 -47.56 -15.88 -23.96
CA TYR A 361 -46.18 -15.44 -23.85
C TYR A 361 -45.51 -16.14 -22.67
N ALA A 362 -44.81 -17.23 -22.94
CA ALA A 362 -44.02 -17.93 -21.93
C ALA A 362 -42.72 -17.14 -21.69
N GLY A 363 -42.69 -16.33 -20.63
CA GLY A 363 -41.46 -15.69 -20.18
C GLY A 363 -40.50 -16.69 -19.56
N ASP A 364 -39.29 -16.24 -19.21
CA ASP A 364 -38.30 -17.10 -18.54
C ASP A 364 -38.89 -17.78 -17.30
N GLY A 365 -38.72 -19.09 -17.21
CA GLY A 365 -39.22 -19.89 -16.09
C GLY A 365 -40.68 -20.34 -16.19
N ALA A 366 -41.40 -20.03 -17.27
CA ALA A 366 -42.74 -20.55 -17.55
C ALA A 366 -42.78 -21.33 -18.88
N SER A 367 -43.66 -22.32 -18.99
CA SER A 367 -43.89 -23.07 -20.23
C SER A 367 -45.33 -23.61 -20.30
N PRO A 368 -45.93 -23.73 -21.50
CA PRO A 368 -47.24 -24.37 -21.65
C PRO A 368 -47.22 -25.82 -21.17
N ASP A 369 -48.27 -26.24 -20.45
CA ASP A 369 -48.44 -27.61 -19.99
C ASP A 369 -48.61 -28.55 -21.20
N ALA A 370 -47.79 -29.60 -21.27
CA ALA A 370 -47.79 -30.58 -22.34
C ALA A 370 -49.12 -31.36 -22.49
N ARG A 371 -49.90 -31.51 -21.41
CA ARG A 371 -51.20 -32.19 -21.38
C ARG A 371 -52.38 -31.21 -21.50
N GLN A 372 -52.18 -29.94 -21.14
CA GLN A 372 -53.20 -28.89 -21.19
C GLN A 372 -52.62 -27.62 -21.81
N PRO A 373 -52.66 -27.48 -23.16
CA PRO A 373 -52.08 -26.34 -23.88
C PRO A 373 -52.65 -24.97 -23.48
N GLU A 374 -53.81 -24.97 -22.82
CA GLU A 374 -54.51 -23.79 -22.27
C GLU A 374 -53.97 -23.36 -20.89
N MET A 375 -52.89 -23.97 -20.38
CA MET A 375 -52.33 -23.68 -19.07
C MET A 375 -50.82 -23.46 -19.13
N LEU A 376 -50.33 -22.38 -18.51
CA LEU A 376 -48.91 -22.15 -18.25
C LEU A 376 -48.51 -22.74 -16.90
N ARG A 377 -47.37 -23.43 -16.86
CA ARG A 377 -46.74 -23.95 -15.64
C ARG A 377 -45.34 -23.39 -15.43
N ALA A 378 -44.92 -23.34 -14.19
CA ALA A 378 -43.55 -23.05 -13.81
C ALA A 378 -42.62 -24.18 -14.28
N THR A 379 -41.48 -23.85 -14.88
CA THR A 379 -40.44 -24.83 -15.24
C THR A 379 -39.46 -25.07 -14.09
N HIS A 380 -39.35 -24.13 -13.15
CA HIS A 380 -38.56 -24.23 -11.92
C HIS A 380 -39.22 -23.43 -10.79
N ALA A 381 -38.75 -23.62 -9.56
CA ALA A 381 -39.24 -22.83 -8.43
C ALA A 381 -38.81 -21.35 -8.54
N GLY A 382 -39.64 -20.43 -8.04
CA GLY A 382 -39.32 -19.00 -8.05
C GLY A 382 -40.52 -18.08 -7.82
N LYS A 383 -40.27 -16.76 -7.88
CA LYS A 383 -41.30 -15.72 -7.70
C LYS A 383 -42.00 -15.42 -9.02
N VAL A 384 -43.33 -15.45 -9.05
CA VAL A 384 -44.12 -15.28 -10.28
C VAL A 384 -44.41 -13.81 -10.56
N ARG A 385 -44.16 -13.36 -11.79
CA ARG A 385 -44.68 -12.10 -12.33
C ARG A 385 -45.54 -12.36 -13.55
N PHE A 386 -46.64 -11.63 -13.66
CA PHE A 386 -47.56 -11.73 -14.78
C PHE A 386 -47.33 -10.58 -15.76
N ASN A 387 -47.56 -10.85 -17.04
CA ASN A 387 -47.71 -9.84 -18.08
C ASN A 387 -49.09 -10.00 -18.73
N GLU A 388 -49.43 -9.14 -19.69
CA GLU A 388 -50.77 -9.10 -20.29
C GLU A 388 -51.23 -10.44 -20.91
N HIS A 389 -50.30 -11.30 -21.34
CA HIS A 389 -50.60 -12.56 -22.06
C HIS A 389 -49.82 -13.78 -21.54
N GLY A 390 -49.29 -13.74 -20.33
CA GLY A 390 -48.27 -14.69 -19.91
C GLY A 390 -47.70 -14.48 -18.50
N ALA A 391 -46.71 -15.30 -18.17
CA ALA A 391 -46.07 -15.30 -16.86
C ALA A 391 -44.56 -15.54 -17.01
N THR A 392 -43.78 -14.99 -16.08
CA THR A 392 -42.34 -15.20 -15.92
C THR A 392 -42.12 -15.66 -14.48
N VAL A 393 -41.29 -16.69 -14.29
CA VAL A 393 -40.90 -17.16 -12.95
C VAL A 393 -39.44 -16.75 -12.72
N LEU A 394 -39.22 -15.86 -11.77
CA LEU A 394 -37.90 -15.34 -11.44
C LEU A 394 -37.18 -16.32 -10.51
N ARG A 395 -35.99 -16.78 -10.90
CA ARG A 395 -35.19 -17.76 -10.15
C ARG A 395 -34.70 -17.19 -8.82
N ALA A 396 -34.54 -18.09 -7.84
CA ALA A 396 -33.79 -17.83 -6.62
C ALA A 396 -32.33 -17.45 -6.93
N CYS A 397 -31.69 -16.71 -6.02
CA CYS A 397 -30.26 -16.40 -6.08
C CYS A 397 -29.43 -17.67 -6.23
N HIS A 398 -28.42 -17.64 -7.11
CA HIS A 398 -27.50 -18.77 -7.27
C HIS A 398 -26.36 -18.63 -6.26
N VAL A 399 -26.30 -19.56 -5.31
CA VAL A 399 -25.24 -19.65 -4.30
C VAL A 399 -24.24 -20.72 -4.73
N SER A 400 -22.99 -20.34 -4.94
CA SER A 400 -21.91 -21.30 -5.19
C SER A 400 -20.79 -21.08 -4.18
N VAL A 401 -20.38 -22.15 -3.50
CA VAL A 401 -19.23 -22.16 -2.60
C VAL A 401 -18.09 -22.90 -3.29
N GLN A 402 -16.91 -22.29 -3.33
CA GLN A 402 -15.69 -22.90 -3.84
C GLN A 402 -14.66 -22.96 -2.71
N VAL A 403 -14.23 -24.17 -2.36
CA VAL A 403 -13.09 -24.38 -1.47
C VAL A 403 -11.82 -24.27 -2.32
N ALA A 404 -10.85 -23.48 -1.85
CA ALA A 404 -9.58 -23.36 -2.54
C ALA A 404 -8.84 -24.72 -2.58
N PRO A 405 -7.98 -24.95 -3.57
CA PRO A 405 -7.25 -26.22 -3.71
C PRO A 405 -6.40 -26.60 -2.49
N ASP A 406 -5.99 -25.61 -1.69
CA ASP A 406 -5.23 -25.80 -0.46
C ASP A 406 -6.10 -26.21 0.75
N GLY A 407 -7.43 -26.23 0.59
CA GLY A 407 -8.39 -26.53 1.65
C GLY A 407 -8.42 -25.50 2.77
N LEU A 408 -7.67 -24.41 2.71
CA LEU A 408 -7.52 -23.47 3.84
C LEU A 408 -8.56 -22.36 3.82
N VAL A 409 -9.23 -22.12 2.70
CA VAL A 409 -10.21 -21.05 2.56
C VAL A 409 -11.38 -21.51 1.69
N ALA A 410 -12.58 -21.02 2.02
CA ALA A 410 -13.77 -21.19 1.20
C ALA A 410 -14.31 -19.82 0.78
N TYR A 411 -14.58 -19.68 -0.51
CA TYR A 411 -15.13 -18.48 -1.11
C TYR A 411 -16.59 -18.70 -1.50
N LEU A 412 -17.44 -17.75 -1.13
CA LEU A 412 -18.84 -17.68 -1.52
C LEU A 412 -18.99 -16.74 -2.72
N THR A 413 -19.73 -17.20 -3.72
CA THR A 413 -20.22 -16.36 -4.80
C THR A 413 -21.74 -16.43 -4.81
N LEU A 414 -22.35 -15.26 -4.60
CA LEU A 414 -23.77 -14.97 -4.68
C LEU A 414 -24.02 -14.14 -5.94
N ARG A 415 -24.69 -14.75 -6.92
CA ARG A 415 -25.15 -14.02 -8.11
C ARG A 415 -26.59 -13.57 -7.90
N GLU A 416 -26.86 -12.31 -8.24
CA GLU A 416 -28.19 -11.73 -8.20
C GLU A 416 -29.19 -12.61 -8.97
N GLY A 417 -30.18 -13.13 -8.25
CA GLY A 417 -31.42 -13.62 -8.83
C GLY A 417 -32.44 -12.48 -8.85
N THR A 418 -33.35 -12.49 -9.81
CA THR A 418 -34.36 -11.42 -10.01
C THR A 418 -35.55 -11.51 -9.03
N GLY A 419 -35.63 -12.55 -8.18
CA GLY A 419 -36.68 -12.72 -7.19
C GLY A 419 -36.31 -12.15 -5.81
N GLU A 420 -37.12 -11.23 -5.29
CA GLU A 420 -36.99 -10.59 -3.97
C GLU A 420 -37.21 -11.52 -2.75
N ALA A 421 -37.00 -12.84 -2.89
CA ALA A 421 -36.91 -13.68 -1.71
C ALA A 421 -35.55 -13.40 -1.05
N HIS A 422 -35.59 -12.61 0.02
CA HIS A 422 -34.50 -12.43 0.98
C HIS A 422 -33.72 -13.74 1.16
N ARG A 423 -32.41 -13.74 0.89
CA ARG A 423 -31.39 -13.37 1.90
C ARG A 423 -31.54 -14.22 3.17
N GLN A 424 -31.35 -15.53 3.05
CA GLN A 424 -31.43 -16.41 4.20
C GLN A 424 -30.12 -17.17 4.35
N ARG A 425 -29.39 -16.78 5.40
CA ARG A 425 -28.30 -17.51 6.04
C ARG A 425 -28.47 -19.04 5.99
N PRO A 426 -29.67 -19.63 6.20
CA PRO A 426 -29.93 -21.05 5.95
C PRO A 426 -29.44 -21.61 4.60
N LEU A 427 -29.73 -20.94 3.48
CA LEU A 427 -29.33 -21.41 2.15
C LEU A 427 -27.81 -21.36 1.95
N ILE A 428 -27.15 -20.35 2.53
CA ILE A 428 -25.69 -20.22 2.52
C ILE A 428 -25.06 -21.32 3.39
N LEU A 429 -25.67 -21.62 4.54
CA LEU A 429 -25.22 -22.68 5.45
C LEU A 429 -25.37 -24.08 4.83
N GLU A 430 -26.45 -24.33 4.10
CA GLU A 430 -26.64 -25.58 3.33
C GLU A 430 -25.58 -25.69 2.22
N ALA A 431 -25.35 -24.64 1.43
CA ALA A 431 -24.32 -24.63 0.39
C ALA A 431 -22.90 -24.80 0.96
N LEU A 432 -22.62 -24.24 2.14
CA LEU A 432 -21.35 -24.46 2.87
C LEU A 432 -21.21 -25.91 3.34
N ALA A 433 -22.30 -26.53 3.81
CA ALA A 433 -22.31 -27.92 4.23
C ALA A 433 -22.13 -28.89 3.05
N GLU A 434 -22.80 -28.64 1.93
CA GLU A 434 -22.64 -29.41 0.68
C GLU A 434 -21.22 -29.29 0.11
N ALA A 435 -20.60 -28.11 0.24
CA ALA A 435 -19.21 -27.89 -0.15
C ALA A 435 -18.18 -28.48 0.85
N GLY A 436 -18.63 -29.12 1.93
CA GLY A 436 -17.78 -29.79 2.92
C GLY A 436 -17.09 -28.85 3.91
N VAL A 437 -17.61 -27.64 4.13
CA VAL A 437 -17.06 -26.68 5.11
C VAL A 437 -17.56 -27.00 6.52
N ILE A 438 -16.70 -27.60 7.34
CA ILE A 438 -17.01 -28.10 8.69
C ILE A 438 -16.45 -27.17 9.77
N ALA A 439 -15.31 -26.53 9.53
CA ALA A 439 -14.59 -25.71 10.51
C ALA A 439 -14.19 -24.34 9.97
N GLY A 440 -14.01 -23.37 10.87
CA GLY A 440 -13.49 -22.04 10.52
C GLY A 440 -14.48 -21.12 9.81
N ARG A 441 -15.80 -21.32 9.99
CA ARG A 441 -16.84 -20.44 9.44
C ARG A 441 -16.70 -19.03 10.01
N LEU A 442 -16.71 -18.04 9.12
CA LEU A 442 -16.66 -16.63 9.49
C LEU A 442 -18.10 -16.11 9.54
N GLU A 443 -18.69 -16.14 10.73
CA GLU A 443 -20.11 -15.78 10.93
C GLU A 443 -20.41 -14.35 10.44
N ASP A 444 -19.52 -13.40 10.71
CA ASP A 444 -19.68 -12.00 10.28
C ASP A 444 -19.73 -11.88 8.75
N ALA A 445 -18.89 -12.63 8.03
CA ALA A 445 -18.86 -12.61 6.56
C ALA A 445 -20.08 -13.33 5.96
N ILE A 446 -20.59 -14.37 6.63
CA ILE A 446 -21.83 -15.05 6.24
C ILE A 446 -23.03 -14.12 6.41
N ASP A 447 -23.05 -13.33 7.49
CA ASP A 447 -24.09 -12.34 7.76
C ASP A 447 -24.03 -11.15 6.78
N GLU A 448 -22.82 -10.68 6.45
CA GLU A 448 -22.61 -9.67 5.40
C GLU A 448 -23.08 -10.16 4.02
N ALA A 449 -22.75 -11.41 3.67
CA ALA A 449 -23.24 -12.06 2.47
C ALA A 449 -24.76 -12.19 2.44
N ALA A 450 -25.37 -12.53 3.58
CA ALA A 450 -26.82 -12.58 3.69
C ALA A 450 -27.46 -11.19 3.53
N GLY A 451 -26.79 -10.11 3.95
CA GLY A 451 -27.27 -8.73 3.79
C GLY A 451 -27.12 -8.14 2.38
N SER A 452 -26.28 -8.75 1.52
CA SER A 452 -25.81 -8.14 0.27
C SER A 452 -26.55 -8.71 -0.97
N PRO A 453 -26.85 -7.87 -1.99
CA PRO A 453 -27.62 -8.29 -3.18
C PRO A 453 -26.82 -9.22 -4.11
N SER A 454 -25.54 -8.94 -4.31
CA SER A 454 -24.59 -9.79 -5.03
C SER A 454 -23.24 -9.73 -4.32
N VAL A 455 -22.54 -10.86 -4.28
CA VAL A 455 -21.21 -10.94 -3.70
C VAL A 455 -20.38 -11.91 -4.51
N SER A 456 -19.19 -11.51 -4.94
CA SER A 456 -18.30 -12.38 -5.71
C SER A 456 -17.02 -12.63 -4.94
N GLY A 457 -16.73 -13.91 -4.65
CA GLY A 457 -15.47 -14.31 -4.03
C GLY A 457 -15.32 -13.86 -2.56
N LEU A 458 -16.40 -13.79 -1.79
CA LEU A 458 -16.30 -13.44 -0.36
C LEU A 458 -15.75 -14.61 0.44
N LEU A 459 -14.74 -14.34 1.26
CA LEU A 459 -14.18 -15.34 2.16
C LEU A 459 -15.17 -15.64 3.30
N VAL A 460 -15.73 -16.85 3.32
CA VAL A 460 -16.78 -17.26 4.29
C VAL A 460 -16.32 -18.33 5.27
N ALA A 461 -15.20 -19.00 5.00
CA ALA A 461 -14.54 -19.85 5.98
C ALA A 461 -13.02 -19.83 5.80
N ARG A 462 -12.29 -19.92 6.91
CA ARG A 462 -10.84 -19.93 6.96
C ARG A 462 -10.33 -20.97 7.96
N GLY A 463 -9.55 -21.91 7.47
CA GLY A 463 -8.80 -22.88 8.25
C GLY A 463 -7.60 -22.24 8.95
N GLN A 464 -7.09 -22.90 9.98
CA GLN A 464 -5.90 -22.46 10.70
C GLN A 464 -4.66 -23.03 10.01
N LYS A 465 -3.79 -22.15 9.51
CA LYS A 465 -2.51 -22.58 8.93
C LYS A 465 -1.62 -23.22 10.01
N PRO A 466 -0.88 -24.29 9.71
CA PRO A 466 0.08 -24.86 10.63
C PRO A 466 1.15 -23.83 10.96
N LYS A 467 1.58 -23.78 12.22
CA LYS A 467 2.75 -23.00 12.60
C LYS A 467 3.98 -23.82 12.31
N ALA A 468 4.86 -23.30 11.47
CA ALA A 468 6.14 -23.94 11.18
C ALA A 468 6.94 -24.11 12.48
N GLY A 469 7.55 -25.28 12.64
CA GLY A 469 8.52 -25.51 13.71
C GLY A 469 9.78 -24.66 13.49
N THR A 470 10.58 -24.53 14.53
CA THR A 470 11.87 -23.84 14.42
C THR A 470 12.95 -24.89 14.17
N ALA A 471 13.67 -24.77 13.04
CA ALA A 471 14.81 -25.61 12.76
C ALA A 471 15.91 -25.35 13.80
N GLY A 472 16.56 -26.43 14.23
CA GLY A 472 17.70 -26.39 15.13
C GLY A 472 18.85 -25.63 14.49
N LYS A 473 19.66 -24.99 15.33
CA LYS A 473 20.80 -24.19 14.90
C LYS A 473 22.01 -24.49 15.78
N LEU A 474 23.20 -24.29 15.21
CA LEU A 474 24.44 -24.28 15.96
C LEU A 474 24.75 -22.85 16.39
N GLU A 475 25.07 -22.68 17.67
CA GLU A 475 25.45 -21.41 18.27
C GLU A 475 26.92 -21.50 18.71
N LEU A 476 27.74 -20.57 18.24
CA LEU A 476 29.15 -20.49 18.63
C LEU A 476 29.26 -19.94 20.06
N LEU A 477 29.98 -20.65 20.93
CA LEU A 477 30.18 -20.25 22.34
C LEU A 477 31.52 -19.54 22.58
N VAL A 478 32.44 -19.58 21.62
CA VAL A 478 33.73 -18.88 21.67
C VAL A 478 33.61 -17.51 21.03
N ASP A 479 34.25 -16.49 21.61
CA ASP A 479 34.40 -15.18 20.97
C ASP A 479 35.16 -15.33 19.65
N ALA A 480 34.74 -14.61 18.60
CA ALA A 480 35.42 -14.58 17.31
C ALA A 480 36.90 -14.16 17.43
N HIS A 481 37.25 -13.43 18.49
CA HIS A 481 38.61 -12.97 18.78
C HIS A 481 39.42 -13.97 19.62
N GLN A 482 38.76 -14.87 20.36
CA GLN A 482 39.43 -15.86 21.20
C GLN A 482 39.73 -17.12 20.37
N ARG A 483 40.79 -17.03 19.56
CA ARG A 483 41.24 -18.15 18.71
C ARG A 483 42.03 -19.21 19.47
N LEU A 484 42.48 -18.93 20.69
CA LEU A 484 43.23 -19.88 21.51
C LEU A 484 42.34 -20.39 22.65
N VAL A 485 42.19 -21.70 22.74
CA VAL A 485 41.37 -22.35 23.77
C VAL A 485 42.17 -23.40 24.52
N SER A 486 41.79 -23.63 25.78
CA SER A 486 42.29 -24.75 26.57
C SER A 486 41.45 -26.00 26.34
N ALA A 487 42.02 -27.18 26.60
CA ALA A 487 41.25 -28.42 26.68
C ALA A 487 40.06 -28.25 27.65
N GLY A 488 38.87 -28.67 27.23
CA GLY A 488 37.61 -28.54 27.97
C GLY A 488 36.82 -27.26 27.70
N THR A 489 37.34 -26.29 26.94
CA THR A 489 36.60 -25.06 26.61
C THR A 489 35.38 -25.36 25.72
N PRO A 490 34.16 -24.88 26.05
CA PRO A 490 32.98 -25.00 25.19
C PRO A 490 33.14 -24.21 23.89
N LEU A 491 32.91 -24.89 22.76
CA LEU A 491 33.09 -24.33 21.42
C LEU A 491 31.76 -24.00 20.74
N VAL A 492 30.83 -24.95 20.71
CA VAL A 492 29.55 -24.82 20.01
C VAL A 492 28.43 -25.46 20.82
N ARG A 493 27.26 -24.84 20.82
CA ARG A 493 26.02 -25.43 21.33
C ARG A 493 25.05 -25.74 20.21
N ARG A 494 24.47 -26.93 20.24
CA ARG A 494 23.34 -27.29 19.39
C ARG A 494 22.03 -26.92 20.08
N ILE A 495 21.19 -26.17 19.38
CA ILE A 495 19.80 -25.93 19.78
C ILE A 495 18.92 -26.93 19.02
N PRO A 496 18.18 -27.81 19.72
CA PRO A 496 17.34 -28.81 19.08
C PRO A 496 16.16 -28.19 18.34
N ASN A 497 15.61 -28.93 17.38
CA ASN A 497 14.40 -28.57 16.65
C ASN A 497 13.21 -28.39 17.60
N VAL A 498 12.42 -27.34 17.41
CA VAL A 498 11.13 -27.18 18.09
C VAL A 498 10.02 -27.58 17.10
N PRO A 499 9.24 -28.65 17.38
CA PRO A 499 8.20 -29.11 16.47
C PRO A 499 7.12 -28.02 16.27
N GLY A 500 6.60 -27.93 15.05
CA GLY A 500 5.52 -27.01 14.71
C GLY A 500 4.17 -27.47 15.25
N GLU A 501 3.23 -26.53 15.35
CA GLU A 501 1.83 -26.83 15.70
C GLU A 501 1.05 -27.14 14.42
N ALA A 502 0.28 -28.24 14.42
CA ALA A 502 -0.56 -28.62 13.29
C ALA A 502 -1.71 -27.64 13.09
N GLY A 503 -2.02 -27.36 11.82
CA GLY A 503 -3.17 -26.57 11.40
C GLY A 503 -4.37 -27.45 11.05
N PHE A 504 -5.46 -26.82 10.61
CA PHE A 504 -6.63 -27.53 10.08
C PHE A 504 -7.23 -26.78 8.88
N THR A 505 -7.68 -27.54 7.87
CA THR A 505 -8.42 -27.04 6.71
C THR A 505 -9.86 -26.66 7.09
N VAL A 506 -10.57 -25.97 6.19
CA VAL A 506 -12.01 -25.69 6.36
C VAL A 506 -12.86 -26.97 6.30
N THR A 507 -12.33 -28.05 5.72
CA THR A 507 -12.95 -29.38 5.66
C THR A 507 -12.68 -30.23 6.90
N GLY A 508 -11.88 -29.73 7.85
CA GLY A 508 -11.56 -30.44 9.10
C GLY A 508 -10.37 -31.40 9.01
N GLU A 509 -9.65 -31.42 7.89
CA GLU A 509 -8.42 -32.20 7.74
C GLU A 509 -7.27 -31.52 8.48
N THR A 510 -6.46 -32.31 9.20
CA THR A 510 -5.30 -31.78 9.90
C THR A 510 -4.17 -31.51 8.90
N VAL A 511 -3.70 -30.28 8.85
CA VAL A 511 -2.55 -29.87 8.03
C VAL A 511 -1.31 -29.98 8.89
N THR A 512 -0.49 -31.00 8.64
CA THR A 512 0.81 -31.16 9.32
C THR A 512 1.75 -30.00 8.96
N PRO A 513 2.52 -29.49 9.94
CA PRO A 513 3.53 -28.48 9.67
C PRO A 513 4.62 -29.06 8.74
N PRO A 514 5.31 -28.20 7.97
CA PRO A 514 6.44 -28.63 7.14
C PRO A 514 7.43 -29.46 7.96
N ALA A 515 7.90 -30.57 7.38
CA ALA A 515 8.92 -31.40 8.01
C ALA A 515 10.15 -30.54 8.30
N LEU A 516 10.61 -30.55 9.54
CA LEU A 516 11.88 -29.92 9.89
C LEU A 516 13.02 -30.74 9.30
N THR A 517 14.11 -30.06 8.95
CA THR A 517 15.36 -30.69 8.56
C THR A 517 15.82 -31.65 9.66
N ASP A 518 16.51 -32.72 9.27
CA ASP A 518 17.05 -33.70 10.20
C ASP A 518 17.86 -33.04 11.31
N ALA A 519 17.86 -33.66 12.49
CA ALA A 519 18.59 -33.15 13.64
C ALA A 519 20.07 -32.96 13.28
N ILE A 520 20.60 -31.77 13.58
CA ILE A 520 22.01 -31.46 13.33
C ILE A 520 22.88 -32.40 14.16
N GLU A 521 23.68 -33.23 13.51
CA GLU A 521 24.73 -34.03 14.15
C GLU A 521 26.03 -33.22 14.20
N PHE A 522 26.81 -33.41 15.27
CA PHE A 522 28.14 -32.79 15.36
C PHE A 522 29.12 -33.52 14.45
N ASP A 523 29.74 -32.80 13.52
CA ASP A 523 30.92 -33.28 12.77
C ASP A 523 32.14 -33.21 13.69
N LEU A 524 32.48 -34.33 14.34
CA LEU A 524 33.60 -34.41 15.28
C LEU A 524 34.93 -34.37 14.53
N ARG A 525 35.57 -33.19 14.55
CA ARG A 525 36.88 -32.95 13.91
C ARG A 525 38.04 -33.02 14.88
N PRO A 526 39.29 -33.14 14.39
CA PRO A 526 40.48 -33.17 15.24
C PRO A 526 40.51 -32.01 16.26
N GLY A 527 40.83 -32.35 17.50
CA GLY A 527 40.87 -31.37 18.59
C GLY A 527 39.51 -30.99 19.19
N THR A 528 38.40 -31.62 18.77
CA THR A 528 37.06 -31.43 19.36
C THR A 528 36.46 -32.73 19.90
N MET A 529 35.56 -32.61 20.87
CA MET A 529 34.85 -33.74 21.48
C MET A 529 33.49 -33.27 22.00
N ALA A 530 32.49 -34.15 22.06
CA ALA A 530 31.23 -33.85 22.73
C ALA A 530 31.45 -33.67 24.25
N ASP A 531 30.77 -32.70 24.86
CA ASP A 531 30.85 -32.47 26.30
C ASP A 531 30.32 -33.70 27.05
N PRO A 532 31.08 -34.25 28.03
CA PRO A 532 30.61 -35.37 28.85
C PRO A 532 29.37 -35.08 29.69
N SER A 533 29.07 -33.80 29.94
CA SER A 533 27.97 -33.32 30.80
C SER A 533 26.74 -32.84 30.02
N ASP A 534 26.89 -32.40 28.76
CA ASP A 534 25.79 -31.98 27.89
C ASP A 534 26.02 -32.45 26.44
N ALA A 535 25.21 -33.41 25.98
CA ALA A 535 25.27 -33.94 24.62
C ALA A 535 24.96 -32.90 23.52
N ASN A 536 24.53 -31.69 23.88
CA ASN A 536 24.32 -30.57 22.96
C ASN A 536 25.47 -29.56 22.95
N VAL A 537 26.58 -29.84 23.63
CA VAL A 537 27.76 -28.96 23.65
C VAL A 537 28.96 -29.71 23.05
N LEU A 538 29.70 -29.03 22.18
CA LEU A 538 30.98 -29.47 21.65
C LEU A 538 32.09 -28.69 22.37
N VAL A 539 33.09 -29.37 22.93
CA VAL A 539 34.22 -28.80 23.67
C VAL A 539 35.55 -29.08 22.97
N ALA A 540 36.57 -28.29 23.32
CA ALA A 540 37.95 -28.54 22.88
C ALA A 540 38.52 -29.80 23.55
N ALA A 541 39.00 -30.76 22.77
CA ALA A 541 39.64 -31.97 23.28
C ALA A 541 41.09 -31.72 23.73
N ALA A 542 41.75 -30.71 23.15
CA ALA A 542 43.11 -30.30 23.48
C ALA A 542 43.23 -28.78 23.46
N SER A 543 44.24 -28.23 24.11
CA SER A 543 44.57 -26.81 24.01
C SER A 543 45.13 -26.51 22.63
N GLY A 544 44.68 -25.44 21.98
CA GLY A 544 45.12 -25.13 20.63
C GLY A 544 44.33 -24.00 19.98
N GLN A 545 44.50 -23.85 18.67
CA GLN A 545 43.85 -22.81 17.90
C GLN A 545 42.51 -23.29 17.33
N VAL A 546 41.42 -22.60 17.67
CA VAL A 546 40.09 -22.86 17.10
C VAL A 546 40.06 -22.41 15.63
N MET A 547 39.80 -23.37 14.75
CA MET A 547 39.56 -23.13 13.34
C MET A 547 38.08 -23.38 13.04
N LEU A 548 37.45 -22.38 12.42
CA LEU A 548 36.03 -22.35 12.11
C LEU A 548 35.85 -22.48 10.60
N GLY A 549 35.00 -23.40 10.16
CA GLY A 549 34.53 -23.45 8.77
C GLY A 549 33.03 -23.53 8.67
N GLN A 550 32.51 -23.76 7.46
CA GLN A 550 31.07 -23.84 7.23
C GLN A 550 30.48 -25.08 7.89
N GLY A 551 29.96 -24.92 9.11
CA GLY A 551 29.28 -25.97 9.86
C GLY A 551 30.19 -26.89 10.68
N TRP A 552 31.48 -26.57 10.80
CA TRP A 552 32.43 -27.37 11.58
C TRP A 552 33.39 -26.49 12.38
N VAL A 553 33.91 -27.08 13.46
CA VAL A 553 34.93 -26.49 14.33
C VAL A 553 36.02 -27.53 14.58
N GLU A 554 37.27 -27.14 14.50
CA GLU A 554 38.42 -27.99 14.85
C GLU A 554 39.40 -27.20 15.73
N VAL A 555 40.25 -27.90 16.48
CA VAL A 555 41.30 -27.26 17.30
C VAL A 555 42.67 -27.76 16.83
N GLY A 556 43.43 -26.87 16.18
CA GLY A 556 44.77 -27.14 15.67
C GLY A 556 45.87 -27.01 16.72
N GLY A 557 46.98 -27.73 16.53
CA GLY A 557 48.16 -27.66 17.39
C GLY A 557 48.82 -26.28 17.41
N ILE A 558 49.43 -25.93 18.54
CA ILE A 558 50.14 -24.67 18.75
C ILE A 558 51.54 -24.95 19.30
N THR A 559 52.55 -24.31 18.71
CA THR A 559 53.91 -24.26 19.27
C THR A 559 54.02 -23.00 20.14
N GLN A 560 54.12 -23.17 21.46
CA GLN A 560 54.28 -22.05 22.40
C GLN A 560 55.74 -21.87 22.79
N VAL A 561 56.25 -20.63 22.70
CA VAL A 561 57.62 -20.25 23.08
C VAL A 561 57.57 -18.97 23.93
N ASP A 562 58.51 -18.79 24.85
CA ASP A 562 58.55 -17.60 25.71
C ASP A 562 59.18 -16.41 24.98
N THR A 563 60.45 -16.49 24.60
CA THR A 563 61.18 -15.42 23.90
C THR A 563 61.95 -16.00 22.72
N VAL A 564 62.01 -15.26 21.62
CA VAL A 564 62.75 -15.66 20.42
C VAL A 564 63.95 -14.74 20.22
N THR A 565 65.14 -15.33 20.11
CA THR A 565 66.40 -14.61 19.87
C THR A 565 67.07 -15.08 18.58
N ALA A 566 68.13 -14.41 18.14
CA ALA A 566 68.93 -14.84 16.98
C ALA A 566 69.50 -16.27 17.12
N SER A 567 69.65 -16.77 18.35
CA SER A 567 70.15 -18.12 18.63
C SER A 567 69.07 -19.21 18.53
N THR A 568 67.80 -18.82 18.46
CA THR A 568 66.63 -19.73 18.52
C THR A 568 65.66 -19.47 17.37
N PRO A 569 66.05 -19.67 16.10
CA PRO A 569 65.11 -19.52 14.98
C PRO A 569 64.02 -20.59 15.05
N ILE A 570 62.77 -20.18 14.81
CA ILE A 570 61.60 -21.07 14.80
C ILE A 570 61.19 -21.31 13.35
N ASN A 571 61.05 -22.58 12.96
CA ASN A 571 60.41 -22.98 11.71
C ASN A 571 59.35 -24.04 12.04
N ALA A 572 58.08 -23.63 12.03
CA ALA A 572 56.96 -24.46 12.44
C ALA A 572 55.99 -24.73 11.28
N GLU A 573 55.49 -25.96 11.21
CA GLU A 573 54.41 -26.33 10.29
C GLU A 573 53.02 -25.94 10.84
N GLU A 574 52.95 -25.63 12.13
CA GLU A 574 51.75 -25.23 12.88
C GLU A 574 51.86 -23.79 13.42
N SER A 575 50.78 -23.26 13.99
CA SER A 575 50.73 -21.90 14.52
C SER A 575 51.68 -21.70 15.70
N VAL A 576 52.33 -20.53 15.78
CA VAL A 576 53.32 -20.20 16.80
C VAL A 576 52.80 -19.10 17.72
N VAL A 577 52.87 -19.31 19.02
CA VAL A 577 52.53 -18.31 20.04
C VAL A 577 53.78 -17.97 20.83
N VAL A 578 54.23 -16.71 20.74
CA VAL A 578 55.32 -16.17 21.55
C VAL A 578 54.73 -15.40 22.72
N SER A 579 54.90 -15.95 23.92
CA SER A 579 54.33 -15.39 25.16
C SER A 579 55.03 -14.09 25.60
N GLY A 580 56.28 -13.89 25.17
CA GLY A 580 57.11 -12.70 25.38
C GLY A 580 57.45 -11.99 24.06
N SER A 581 58.68 -11.50 23.95
CA SER A 581 59.15 -10.64 22.84
C SER A 581 60.01 -11.41 21.83
N VAL A 582 60.17 -10.82 20.64
CA VAL A 582 61.15 -11.27 19.63
C VAL A 582 62.30 -10.26 19.60
N GLU A 583 63.46 -10.70 20.09
CA GLU A 583 64.65 -9.86 20.19
C GLU A 583 65.37 -9.68 18.85
N ALA A 584 66.32 -8.75 18.82
CA ALA A 584 67.13 -8.43 17.64
C ALA A 584 67.75 -9.68 16.98
N GLY A 585 67.50 -9.83 15.69
CA GLY A 585 67.96 -10.97 14.89
C GLY A 585 67.15 -12.26 15.05
N GLY A 586 66.07 -12.26 15.86
CA GLY A 586 65.15 -13.39 15.96
C GLY A 586 64.45 -13.69 14.64
N GLN A 587 64.16 -14.98 14.40
CA GLN A 587 63.49 -15.43 13.18
C GLN A 587 62.35 -16.41 13.50
N ILE A 588 61.17 -16.14 12.96
CA ILE A 588 60.00 -17.01 13.07
C ILE A 588 59.43 -17.22 11.67
N ILE A 589 59.35 -18.49 11.24
CA ILE A 589 58.67 -18.90 10.01
C ILE A 589 57.60 -19.92 10.40
N SER A 590 56.35 -19.68 10.00
CA SER A 590 55.25 -20.62 10.24
C SER A 590 54.36 -20.78 9.00
N LYS A 591 53.87 -22.00 8.76
CA LYS A 591 52.77 -22.24 7.80
C LYS A 591 51.39 -21.93 8.40
N GLY A 592 51.29 -21.80 9.72
CA GLY A 592 50.10 -21.37 10.44
C GLY A 592 50.11 -19.86 10.75
N ASP A 593 49.37 -19.51 11.79
CA ASP A 593 49.31 -18.14 12.32
C ASP A 593 50.48 -17.89 13.28
N ILE A 594 50.93 -16.64 13.40
CA ILE A 594 51.95 -16.23 14.38
C ILE A 594 51.36 -15.17 15.30
N VAL A 595 51.38 -15.43 16.60
CA VAL A 595 50.95 -14.49 17.65
C VAL A 595 52.14 -14.14 18.53
N VAL A 596 52.45 -12.86 18.69
CA VAL A 596 53.49 -12.35 19.60
C VAL A 596 52.83 -11.43 20.61
N MET A 597 52.92 -11.80 21.89
CA MET A 597 52.31 -11.03 22.97
C MET A 597 53.15 -9.80 23.35
N GLY A 598 54.47 -9.85 23.15
CA GLY A 598 55.42 -8.78 23.44
C GLY A 598 55.86 -7.95 22.23
N ASP A 599 57.02 -7.32 22.37
CA ASP A 599 57.61 -6.42 21.36
C ASP A 599 58.42 -7.20 20.33
N VAL A 600 58.61 -6.60 19.15
CA VAL A 600 59.43 -7.16 18.07
C VAL A 600 60.50 -6.15 17.68
N THR A 601 61.76 -6.47 17.90
CA THR A 601 62.89 -5.58 17.59
C THR A 601 63.78 -6.19 16.53
N SER A 602 63.96 -5.53 15.37
CA SER A 602 64.89 -5.93 14.30
C SER A 602 64.89 -7.45 13.99
N ALA A 603 63.70 -8.04 13.88
CA ALA A 603 63.49 -9.48 13.70
C ALA A 603 62.80 -9.80 12.38
N ARG A 604 62.83 -11.06 11.96
CA ARG A 604 62.18 -11.54 10.73
C ARG A 604 61.03 -12.50 11.06
N ILE A 605 59.81 -12.13 10.68
CA ILE A 605 58.59 -12.91 10.91
C ILE A 605 57.92 -13.21 9.56
N GLU A 606 57.72 -14.48 9.23
CA GLU A 606 57.07 -14.91 7.98
C GLU A 606 55.98 -15.96 8.26
N ALA A 607 54.72 -15.63 7.96
CA ALA A 607 53.57 -16.51 8.14
C ALA A 607 52.82 -16.76 6.83
N GLU A 608 52.42 -18.01 6.58
CA GLU A 608 51.39 -18.29 5.55
C GLU A 608 49.97 -17.97 6.04
N GLY A 609 49.77 -17.86 7.36
CA GLY A 609 48.55 -17.40 8.00
C GLY A 609 48.53 -15.92 8.36
N THR A 610 47.84 -15.61 9.45
CA THR A 610 47.70 -14.29 10.09
C THR A 610 48.91 -14.01 10.98
N VAL A 611 49.34 -12.75 11.07
CA VAL A 611 50.33 -12.31 12.07
C VAL A 611 49.67 -11.33 13.03
N GLU A 612 49.77 -11.58 14.32
CA GLU A 612 49.26 -10.70 15.37
C GLU A 612 50.38 -10.38 16.37
N ILE A 613 50.69 -9.10 16.53
CA ILE A 613 51.72 -8.60 17.44
C ILE A 613 51.07 -7.57 18.36
N ILE A 614 50.90 -7.90 19.64
CA ILE A 614 50.19 -7.01 20.57
C ILE A 614 51.06 -5.80 20.96
N GLY A 615 52.38 -6.00 21.02
CA GLY A 615 53.38 -4.99 21.37
C GLY A 615 53.82 -4.10 20.20
N THR A 616 54.96 -3.45 20.39
CA THR A 616 55.52 -2.48 19.43
C THR A 616 56.57 -3.13 18.54
N ILE A 617 56.53 -2.81 17.25
CA ILE A 617 57.55 -3.21 16.28
C ILE A 617 58.57 -2.08 16.16
N SER A 618 59.85 -2.39 16.31
CA SER A 618 60.94 -1.40 16.32
C SER A 618 62.16 -1.86 15.52
N GLY A 619 62.93 -0.88 15.02
CA GLY A 619 64.16 -1.12 14.27
C GLY A 619 63.91 -1.62 12.84
N ASP A 620 64.83 -2.41 12.30
CA ASP A 620 64.77 -2.93 10.92
C ASP A 620 64.00 -4.26 10.84
N ALA A 621 62.88 -4.37 11.56
CA ALA A 621 62.06 -5.58 11.58
C ALA A 621 61.37 -5.81 10.23
N GLN A 622 61.29 -7.07 9.80
CA GLN A 622 60.67 -7.50 8.55
C GLN A 622 59.54 -8.49 8.84
N ILE A 623 58.31 -8.08 8.55
CA ILE A 623 57.11 -8.88 8.78
C ILE A 623 56.44 -9.18 7.45
N LYS A 624 56.20 -10.45 7.17
CA LYS A 624 55.56 -10.90 5.94
C LYS A 624 54.46 -11.91 6.25
N ALA A 625 53.27 -11.66 5.75
CA ALA A 625 52.12 -12.53 5.96
C ALA A 625 51.30 -12.73 4.68
N LYS A 626 50.88 -13.96 4.39
CA LYS A 626 49.87 -14.19 3.34
C LYS A 626 48.46 -13.85 3.84
N GLY A 627 48.22 -13.85 5.15
CA GLY A 627 47.00 -13.41 5.82
C GLY A 627 47.08 -11.98 6.35
N PRO A 628 46.06 -11.52 7.09
CA PRO A 628 46.03 -10.18 7.66
C PRO A 628 47.11 -10.00 8.75
N VAL A 629 47.56 -8.76 8.94
CA VAL A 629 48.54 -8.40 9.96
C VAL A 629 47.91 -7.43 10.96
N ARG A 630 47.93 -7.77 12.25
CA ARG A 630 47.45 -6.91 13.34
C ARG A 630 48.59 -6.56 14.25
N ILE A 631 48.81 -5.28 14.50
CA ILE A 631 49.93 -4.82 15.32
C ILE A 631 49.49 -3.74 16.30
N GLY A 632 50.18 -3.63 17.44
CA GLY A 632 50.02 -2.52 18.37
C GLY A 632 50.49 -1.20 17.74
N GLU A 633 51.78 -1.13 17.41
CA GLU A 633 52.41 0.07 16.87
C GLU A 633 53.61 -0.29 15.98
N LEU A 634 53.87 0.52 14.94
CA LEU A 634 55.03 0.37 14.06
C LEU A 634 55.97 1.58 14.20
N GLN A 635 57.19 1.36 14.69
CA GLN A 635 58.25 2.35 14.85
C GLN A 635 59.48 1.95 14.01
N GLY A 636 59.42 2.20 12.71
CA GLY A 636 60.39 1.69 11.74
C GLY A 636 60.09 0.25 11.29
N GLY A 637 60.86 -0.25 10.32
CA GLY A 637 60.70 -1.59 9.78
C GLY A 637 59.73 -1.69 8.59
N SER A 638 59.56 -2.93 8.08
CA SER A 638 58.73 -3.23 6.93
C SER A 638 57.66 -4.29 7.20
N ILE A 639 56.44 -4.05 6.69
CA ILE A 639 55.31 -4.98 6.75
C ILE A 639 54.82 -5.24 5.33
N GLU A 640 54.74 -6.51 4.96
CA GLU A 640 54.13 -6.99 3.72
C GLU A 640 52.99 -7.95 4.03
N SER A 641 51.77 -7.62 3.58
CA SER A 641 50.59 -8.48 3.72
C SER A 641 49.88 -8.69 2.39
N ASP A 642 49.57 -9.94 2.05
CA ASP A 642 48.68 -10.28 0.93
C ASP A 642 47.18 -10.09 1.30
N ALA A 643 46.89 -9.50 2.47
CA ALA A 643 45.57 -9.10 2.96
C ALA A 643 45.64 -7.69 3.59
N GLY A 644 44.77 -7.37 4.55
CA GLY A 644 44.74 -6.07 5.23
C GLY A 644 45.72 -5.97 6.40
N VAL A 645 46.10 -4.73 6.74
CA VAL A 645 46.94 -4.41 7.90
C VAL A 645 46.14 -3.53 8.86
N TYR A 646 46.09 -3.92 10.12
CA TYR A 646 45.47 -3.15 11.18
C TYR A 646 46.52 -2.75 12.21
N VAL A 647 46.55 -1.47 12.54
CA VAL A 647 47.46 -0.89 13.54
C VAL A 647 46.61 -0.20 14.59
N ARG A 648 46.79 -0.55 15.86
CA ARG A 648 46.00 0.05 16.95
C ARG A 648 46.40 1.52 17.15
N THR A 649 47.69 1.77 17.37
CA THR A 649 48.20 3.07 17.81
C THR A 649 48.68 3.92 16.64
N GLY A 650 49.79 3.58 15.97
CA GLY A 650 50.36 4.45 14.95
C GLY A 650 51.43 3.80 14.07
N ILE A 651 51.69 4.43 12.93
CA ILE A 651 52.79 4.09 12.02
C ILE A 651 53.77 5.26 12.01
N HIS A 652 54.98 5.04 12.52
CA HIS A 652 56.06 6.00 12.63
C HIS A 652 57.24 5.54 11.78
N ASN A 653 57.55 6.26 10.70
CA ASN A 653 58.66 5.99 9.77
C ASN A 653 58.71 4.53 9.25
N GLY A 654 57.55 3.91 9.03
CA GLY A 654 57.42 2.52 8.58
C GLY A 654 57.26 2.37 7.06
N GLN A 655 57.57 1.17 6.55
CA GLN A 655 57.26 0.76 5.18
C GLN A 655 56.17 -0.31 5.19
N VAL A 656 54.94 0.05 4.82
CA VAL A 656 53.80 -0.88 4.87
C VAL A 656 53.26 -1.10 3.46
N ASN A 657 53.13 -2.37 3.06
CA ASN A 657 52.55 -2.80 1.80
C ASN A 657 51.43 -3.82 2.08
N ALA A 658 50.17 -3.46 1.83
CA ALA A 658 49.01 -4.31 2.12
C ALA A 658 48.09 -4.46 0.91
N MET A 659 47.80 -5.69 0.47
CA MET A 659 46.85 -5.93 -0.63
C MET A 659 45.40 -5.63 -0.25
N GLY A 660 45.09 -5.60 1.04
CA GLY A 660 43.81 -5.15 1.59
C GLY A 660 43.91 -3.76 2.22
N PRO A 661 42.91 -3.35 3.01
CA PRO A 661 42.90 -2.03 3.63
C PRO A 661 43.98 -1.91 4.71
N VAL A 662 44.55 -0.71 4.85
CA VAL A 662 45.39 -0.34 6.00
C VAL A 662 44.59 0.57 6.91
N GLU A 663 44.39 0.17 8.15
CA GLU A 663 43.62 0.93 9.14
C GLU A 663 44.46 1.21 10.38
N VAL A 664 44.53 2.48 10.77
CA VAL A 664 45.08 2.95 12.04
C VAL A 664 43.92 3.44 12.91
N ALA A 665 43.70 2.78 14.05
CA ALA A 665 42.49 2.98 14.86
C ALA A 665 42.51 4.27 15.69
N GLU A 666 43.55 4.48 16.49
CA GLU A 666 43.60 5.55 17.50
C GLU A 666 44.52 6.73 17.10
N GLY A 667 45.63 6.48 16.41
CA GLY A 667 46.62 7.50 16.07
C GLY A 667 46.75 7.77 14.57
N GLY A 668 47.99 7.94 14.12
CA GLY A 668 48.30 8.49 12.80
C GLY A 668 49.45 7.81 12.07
N ILE A 669 49.66 8.26 10.84
CA ILE A 669 50.79 7.87 9.99
C ILE A 669 51.74 9.06 9.91
N THR A 670 52.91 8.96 10.53
CA THR A 670 53.94 10.00 10.54
C THR A 670 55.23 9.46 9.93
N GLY A 671 55.59 9.94 8.74
CA GLY A 671 56.81 9.52 8.05
C GLY A 671 56.73 8.13 7.42
N GLY A 672 57.59 7.89 6.43
CA GLY A 672 57.70 6.60 5.74
C GLY A 672 56.77 6.47 4.53
N ARG A 673 56.50 5.23 4.13
CA ARG A 673 55.66 4.90 2.96
C ARG A 673 54.63 3.84 3.32
N VAL A 674 53.36 4.17 3.13
CA VAL A 674 52.23 3.26 3.33
C VAL A 674 51.50 3.07 2.01
N ALA A 675 51.49 1.84 1.51
CA ALA A 675 50.84 1.44 0.28
C ALA A 675 49.72 0.43 0.55
N SER A 676 48.54 0.69 0.00
CA SER A 676 47.40 -0.22 0.03
C SER A 676 46.78 -0.36 -1.35
N LEU A 677 46.32 -1.56 -1.69
CA LEU A 677 45.54 -1.71 -2.91
C LEU A 677 44.19 -0.98 -2.80
N THR A 678 43.46 -1.22 -1.70
CA THR A 678 42.04 -0.83 -1.57
C THR A 678 41.84 0.54 -0.92
N GLY A 679 42.58 0.86 0.14
CA GLY A 679 42.34 2.09 0.90
C GLY A 679 43.14 2.17 2.21
N ILE A 680 43.36 3.41 2.66
CA ILE A 680 44.12 3.72 3.89
C ILE A 680 43.27 4.64 4.78
N SER A 681 43.16 4.31 6.07
CA SER A 681 42.45 5.15 7.06
C SER A 681 43.29 5.38 8.31
N ALA A 682 43.34 6.63 8.78
CA ALA A 682 43.98 7.03 10.03
C ALA A 682 43.31 8.29 10.61
N ASN A 683 43.57 8.63 11.88
CA ASN A 683 43.10 9.90 12.45
C ASN A 683 43.91 11.07 11.91
N VAL A 684 45.24 10.96 11.94
CA VAL A 684 46.18 11.97 11.45
C VAL A 684 47.10 11.39 10.38
N ILE A 685 47.34 12.12 9.28
CA ILE A 685 48.32 11.74 8.26
C ILE A 685 49.34 12.86 8.07
N GLY A 686 50.62 12.51 8.18
CA GLY A 686 51.75 13.43 8.13
C GLY A 686 52.13 13.97 9.51
N SER A 687 53.24 14.70 9.55
CA SER A 687 53.77 15.33 10.77
C SER A 687 53.71 16.86 10.65
N PRO A 688 53.47 17.61 11.75
CA PRO A 688 53.62 19.06 11.77
C PRO A 688 55.03 19.52 11.38
N ASP A 689 56.06 18.69 11.64
CA ASP A 689 57.45 18.97 11.29
C ASP A 689 57.77 18.69 9.81
N GLY A 690 56.76 18.28 9.02
CA GLY A 690 56.91 18.07 7.57
C GLY A 690 57.68 16.81 7.20
N GLU A 691 57.72 15.81 8.08
CA GLU A 691 58.39 14.54 7.80
C GLU A 691 57.85 13.89 6.51
N PRO A 692 58.73 13.43 5.59
CA PRO A 692 58.31 12.86 4.32
C PRO A 692 57.39 11.66 4.50
N THR A 693 56.10 11.85 4.19
CA THR A 693 55.05 10.84 4.31
C THR A 693 54.45 10.55 2.94
N GLN A 694 54.59 9.31 2.47
CA GLN A 694 54.08 8.87 1.17
C GLN A 694 52.94 7.87 1.36
N ILE A 695 51.79 8.16 0.74
CA ILE A 695 50.59 7.32 0.80
C ILE A 695 50.25 6.92 -0.63
N ASP A 696 50.35 5.62 -0.91
CA ASP A 696 50.14 5.07 -2.24
C ASP A 696 48.88 4.18 -2.25
N ILE A 697 47.89 4.55 -3.06
CA ILE A 697 46.67 3.76 -3.28
C ILE A 697 46.70 3.12 -4.65
N GLY A 698 46.46 1.82 -4.68
CA GLY A 698 46.48 1.01 -5.89
C GLY A 698 47.69 0.09 -5.96
N PRO A 699 47.89 -0.57 -7.11
CA PRO A 699 48.94 -1.55 -7.26
C PRO A 699 50.31 -0.87 -7.17
N SER A 700 51.04 -1.15 -6.10
CA SER A 700 52.36 -0.59 -5.86
C SER A 700 53.36 -1.07 -6.93
N PRO A 701 54.43 -0.30 -7.21
CA PRO A 701 55.50 -0.74 -8.10
C PRO A 701 56.11 -2.10 -7.69
N ALA A 702 56.13 -2.41 -6.40
CA ALA A 702 56.61 -3.70 -5.88
C ALA A 702 55.74 -4.87 -6.37
N TRP A 703 54.42 -4.73 -6.41
CA TRP A 703 53.53 -5.79 -6.89
C TRP A 703 53.53 -5.92 -8.40
N GLN A 704 53.73 -4.83 -9.14
CA GLN A 704 53.93 -4.89 -10.59
C GLN A 704 55.19 -5.67 -10.94
N LEU A 705 56.29 -5.43 -10.21
CA LEU A 705 57.52 -6.20 -10.35
C LEU A 705 57.30 -7.67 -9.94
N LYS A 706 56.58 -7.95 -8.85
CA LYS A 706 56.25 -9.30 -8.39
C LYS A 706 55.37 -10.06 -9.39
N LEU A 707 54.36 -9.42 -9.98
CA LEU A 707 53.52 -10.02 -11.02
C LEU A 707 54.31 -10.31 -12.29
N THR A 708 55.23 -9.41 -12.67
CA THR A 708 56.11 -9.59 -13.83
C THR A 708 57.09 -10.73 -13.60
N SER A 709 57.71 -10.83 -12.41
CA SER A 709 58.65 -11.91 -12.08
C SER A 709 57.99 -13.28 -11.97
N VAL A 710 56.78 -13.35 -11.39
CA VAL A 710 55.97 -14.58 -11.34
C VAL A 710 55.54 -14.99 -12.74
N THR A 711 55.11 -14.04 -13.58
CA THR A 711 54.72 -14.31 -14.97
C THR A 711 55.90 -14.83 -15.79
N GLN A 712 57.06 -14.20 -15.66
CA GLN A 712 58.29 -14.64 -16.33
C GLN A 712 58.71 -16.04 -15.87
N SER A 713 58.71 -16.29 -14.56
CA SER A 713 59.06 -17.61 -14.01
C SER A 713 58.10 -18.71 -14.49
N ARG A 714 56.81 -18.39 -14.59
CA ARG A 714 55.79 -19.29 -15.13
C ARG A 714 56.03 -19.58 -16.61
N ASP A 715 56.30 -18.56 -17.42
CA ASP A 715 56.53 -18.72 -18.85
C ASP A 715 57.84 -19.49 -19.14
N GLU A 716 58.87 -19.29 -18.33
CA GLU A 716 60.11 -20.10 -18.37
C GLU A 716 59.84 -21.58 -18.05
N MET A 717 59.02 -21.89 -17.04
CA MET A 717 58.65 -23.27 -16.72
C MET A 717 57.77 -23.89 -17.82
N GLN A 718 56.86 -23.11 -18.41
CA GLN A 718 56.04 -23.56 -19.53
C GLN A 718 56.89 -23.91 -20.76
N GLY A 719 57.92 -23.10 -21.05
CA GLY A 719 58.90 -23.40 -22.11
C GLY A 719 59.62 -24.73 -21.88
N LYS A 720 60.03 -25.03 -20.64
CA LYS A 720 60.65 -26.32 -20.27
C LYS A 720 59.67 -27.49 -20.38
N ILE A 721 58.39 -27.29 -20.04
CA ILE A 721 57.33 -28.30 -20.22
C ILE A 721 57.12 -28.60 -21.70
N ASP A 722 57.12 -27.57 -22.55
CA ASP A 722 56.94 -27.72 -24.00
C ASP A 722 58.14 -28.44 -24.63
N GLU A 723 59.36 -28.14 -24.20
CA GLU A 723 60.58 -28.82 -24.64
C GLU A 723 60.60 -30.31 -24.21
N ALA A 724 60.27 -30.59 -22.95
CA ALA A 724 60.14 -31.94 -22.44
C ALA A 724 59.03 -32.71 -23.17
N SER A 725 57.90 -32.07 -23.46
CA SER A 725 56.77 -32.67 -24.20
C SER A 725 57.11 -32.94 -25.66
N ARG A 726 57.79 -32.02 -26.35
CA ARG A 726 58.29 -32.24 -27.72
C ARG A 726 59.29 -33.38 -27.78
N SER A 727 60.20 -33.46 -26.81
CA SER A 727 61.14 -34.56 -26.68
C SER A 727 60.42 -35.90 -26.48
N LEU A 728 59.42 -35.93 -25.60
CA LEU A 728 58.59 -37.11 -25.35
C LEU A 728 57.81 -37.56 -26.59
N ILE A 729 57.23 -36.62 -27.34
CA ILE A 729 56.48 -36.88 -28.57
C ILE A 729 57.43 -37.39 -29.66
N HIS A 730 58.59 -36.75 -29.85
CA HIS A 730 59.60 -37.16 -30.81
C HIS A 730 60.14 -38.57 -30.50
N LEU A 731 60.34 -38.90 -29.22
CA LEU A 731 60.71 -40.25 -28.75
C LEU A 731 59.58 -41.27 -28.96
N LYS A 732 58.30 -40.89 -28.81
CA LYS A 732 57.14 -41.76 -29.11
C LYS A 732 56.94 -41.99 -30.60
N ILE A 733 57.28 -41.02 -31.46
CA ILE A 733 57.12 -41.09 -32.93
C ILE A 733 58.29 -41.83 -33.61
N LYS A 734 59.53 -41.67 -33.14
CA LYS A 734 60.72 -42.28 -33.77
C LYS A 734 60.87 -43.81 -33.58
N GLY A 735 59.84 -44.49 -33.10
CA GLY A 735 59.74 -45.94 -33.21
C GLY A 735 60.28 -46.72 -32.01
N ARG A 736 59.62 -47.86 -31.78
CA ARG A 736 59.71 -48.77 -30.64
C ARG A 736 61.05 -49.51 -30.49
N ASP A 737 62.06 -49.25 -31.31
CA ASP A 737 63.23 -50.14 -31.35
C ASP A 737 64.37 -49.73 -30.40
N HIS A 738 64.45 -48.50 -29.88
CA HIS A 738 65.53 -48.11 -28.95
C HIS A 738 65.15 -47.11 -27.82
N ALA A 739 63.86 -46.82 -27.59
CA ALA A 739 63.48 -45.97 -26.47
C ALA A 739 63.57 -46.73 -25.14
N HIS A 740 64.63 -46.52 -24.36
CA HIS A 740 64.77 -47.10 -23.02
C HIS A 740 63.59 -46.65 -22.14
N PRO A 741 62.78 -47.60 -21.59
CA PRO A 741 61.62 -47.26 -20.75
C PRO A 741 61.98 -46.36 -19.57
N ARG A 742 63.19 -46.52 -19.03
CA ARG A 742 63.73 -45.69 -17.94
C ARG A 742 63.92 -44.23 -18.32
N THR A 743 64.39 -43.94 -19.54
CA THR A 743 64.60 -42.56 -20.01
C THR A 743 63.26 -41.86 -20.23
N MET A 744 62.29 -42.58 -20.79
CA MET A 744 60.91 -42.09 -20.92
C MET A 744 60.26 -41.84 -19.56
N GLN A 745 60.43 -42.75 -18.61
CA GLN A 745 59.90 -42.60 -17.26
C GLN A 745 60.55 -41.43 -16.50
N LEU A 746 61.87 -41.23 -16.65
CA LEU A 746 62.58 -40.11 -16.05
C LEU A 746 62.12 -38.77 -16.64
N LEU A 747 61.93 -38.70 -17.96
CA LEU A 747 61.39 -37.51 -18.65
C LEU A 747 59.93 -37.24 -18.27
N GLU A 748 59.10 -38.29 -18.12
CA GLU A 748 57.72 -38.15 -17.65
C GLU A 748 57.66 -37.67 -16.19
N GLN A 749 58.54 -38.16 -15.32
CA GLN A 749 58.68 -37.67 -13.94
C GLN A 749 59.18 -36.22 -13.86
N GLN A 750 60.19 -35.87 -14.67
CA GLN A 750 60.67 -34.49 -14.77
C GLN A 750 59.57 -33.55 -15.29
N ARG A 751 58.83 -33.97 -16.32
CA ARG A 751 57.68 -33.23 -16.84
C ARG A 751 56.60 -33.07 -15.78
N ALA A 752 56.24 -34.13 -15.05
CA ALA A 752 55.24 -34.07 -13.98
C ALA A 752 55.65 -33.06 -12.90
N LYS A 753 56.92 -33.09 -12.45
CA LYS A 753 57.43 -32.14 -11.46
C LYS A 753 57.42 -30.68 -11.95
N LEU A 754 57.75 -30.46 -13.23
CA LEU A 754 57.69 -29.12 -13.84
C LEU A 754 56.25 -28.65 -14.01
N VAL A 755 55.31 -29.54 -14.36
CA VAL A 755 53.87 -29.25 -14.44
C VAL A 755 53.34 -28.87 -13.06
N ASP A 756 53.68 -29.61 -12.00
CA ASP A 756 53.25 -29.27 -10.64
C ASP A 756 53.76 -27.87 -10.25
N GLN A 757 55.04 -27.57 -10.49
CA GLN A 757 55.61 -26.23 -10.24
C GLN A 757 54.94 -25.12 -11.07
N ALA A 758 54.63 -25.39 -12.34
CA ALA A 758 53.91 -24.44 -13.20
C ALA A 758 52.48 -24.22 -12.71
N THR A 759 51.78 -25.27 -12.26
CA THR A 759 50.42 -25.15 -11.70
C THR A 759 50.39 -24.35 -10.41
N THR A 760 51.40 -24.49 -9.54
CA THR A 760 51.53 -23.65 -8.33
C THR A 760 51.74 -22.18 -8.70
N LEU A 761 52.61 -21.90 -9.68
CA LEU A 761 52.85 -20.53 -10.16
C LEU A 761 51.64 -19.94 -10.90
N ASP A 762 50.86 -20.77 -11.62
CA ASP A 762 49.60 -20.35 -12.25
C ASP A 762 48.54 -20.00 -11.20
N GLY A 763 48.46 -20.77 -10.11
CA GLY A 763 47.63 -20.45 -8.95
C GLY A 763 48.04 -19.11 -8.31
N ASP A 764 49.33 -18.90 -8.08
CA ASP A 764 49.86 -17.66 -7.50
C ASP A 764 49.64 -16.46 -8.44
N LYS A 765 49.86 -16.64 -9.75
CA LYS A 765 49.59 -15.62 -10.77
C LYS A 765 48.11 -15.28 -10.82
N ALA A 766 47.22 -16.27 -10.85
CA ALA A 766 45.78 -16.05 -10.87
C ALA A 766 45.30 -15.34 -9.59
N ARG A 767 45.82 -15.75 -8.43
CA ARG A 767 45.54 -15.10 -7.13
C ARG A 767 46.00 -13.64 -7.13
N LEU A 768 47.25 -13.36 -7.51
CA LEU A 768 47.79 -12.00 -7.58
C LEU A 768 47.03 -11.15 -8.60
N THR A 769 46.71 -11.68 -9.78
CA THR A 769 45.95 -10.96 -10.81
C THR A 769 44.54 -10.64 -10.35
N ALA A 770 43.86 -11.59 -9.69
CA ALA A 770 42.52 -11.40 -9.14
C ALA A 770 42.53 -10.40 -7.98
N GLN A 771 43.51 -10.48 -7.09
CA GLN A 771 43.66 -9.55 -5.98
C GLN A 771 43.95 -8.13 -6.49
N LEU A 772 44.83 -7.97 -7.49
CA LEU A 772 45.16 -6.67 -8.11
C LEU A 772 44.02 -6.07 -8.96
N SER A 773 42.96 -6.83 -9.22
CA SER A 773 41.76 -6.36 -9.93
C SER A 773 40.86 -5.56 -8.99
N MET A 774 41.16 -4.27 -8.84
CA MET A 774 40.38 -3.33 -8.05
C MET A 774 38.94 -3.17 -8.58
N LYS A 775 37.93 -3.34 -7.72
CA LYS A 775 36.50 -3.08 -8.03
C LYS A 775 36.08 -1.61 -7.88
N GLY A 776 37.01 -0.67 -7.69
CA GLY A 776 36.72 0.77 -7.60
C GLY A 776 37.97 1.62 -7.36
N PRO A 777 37.88 2.96 -7.43
CA PRO A 777 38.99 3.84 -7.04
C PRO A 777 39.15 3.77 -5.51
N GLY A 778 40.30 3.30 -5.03
CA GLY A 778 40.59 3.26 -3.60
C GLY A 778 40.54 4.66 -2.97
N GLN A 779 40.46 4.73 -1.64
CA GLN A 779 40.28 5.99 -0.91
C GLN A 779 41.30 6.13 0.23
N VAL A 780 41.70 7.37 0.51
CA VAL A 780 42.48 7.72 1.72
C VAL A 780 41.59 8.54 2.64
N VAL A 781 41.41 8.09 3.87
CA VAL A 781 40.54 8.72 4.87
C VAL A 781 41.39 9.23 6.04
N ALA A 782 41.48 10.54 6.19
CA ALA A 782 42.02 11.17 7.38
C ALA A 782 40.87 11.73 8.21
N LYS A 783 40.63 11.17 9.40
CA LYS A 783 39.46 11.53 10.22
C LYS A 783 39.60 12.91 10.86
N GLU A 784 40.81 13.30 11.26
CA GLU A 784 41.07 14.56 11.98
C GLU A 784 41.88 15.57 11.17
N LEU A 785 43.06 15.19 10.69
CA LEU A 785 43.98 16.15 10.06
C LEU A 785 44.94 15.50 9.06
N VAL A 786 45.20 16.20 7.96
CA VAL A 786 46.34 15.92 7.07
C VAL A 786 47.29 17.08 7.11
N HIS A 787 48.55 16.83 7.47
CA HIS A 787 49.60 17.83 7.51
C HIS A 787 50.16 18.17 6.12
N PRO A 788 50.71 19.39 5.93
CA PRO A 788 51.42 19.73 4.70
C PRO A 788 52.64 18.84 4.49
N GLY A 789 53.00 18.58 3.23
CA GLY A 789 54.12 17.72 2.85
C GLY A 789 53.75 16.25 2.58
N VAL A 790 52.52 15.84 2.89
CA VAL A 790 52.03 14.49 2.56
C VAL A 790 51.88 14.35 1.04
N LYS A 791 52.49 13.30 0.49
CA LYS A 791 52.39 12.97 -0.94
C LYS A 791 51.43 11.79 -1.12
N LEU A 792 50.30 12.06 -1.75
CA LEU A 792 49.28 11.08 -2.10
C LEU A 792 49.47 10.63 -3.56
N THR A 793 49.62 9.33 -3.79
CA THR A 793 49.68 8.74 -5.14
C THR A 793 48.49 7.80 -5.33
N PHE A 794 47.70 7.99 -6.39
CA PHE A 794 46.65 7.06 -6.78
C PHE A 794 47.00 6.44 -8.12
N SER A 795 47.19 5.12 -8.13
CA SER A 795 47.51 4.33 -9.32
C SER A 795 46.38 3.36 -9.63
N ASN A 796 46.00 3.21 -10.90
CA ASN A 796 45.07 2.18 -11.33
C ASN A 796 45.51 1.59 -12.67
N ILE A 797 45.85 0.30 -12.68
CA ILE A 797 46.28 -0.42 -13.88
C ILE A 797 45.14 -0.54 -14.90
N ALA A 798 43.89 -0.72 -14.46
CA ALA A 798 42.76 -0.90 -15.38
C ALA A 798 42.36 0.38 -16.14
N GLN A 799 42.71 1.55 -15.60
CA GLN A 799 42.36 2.86 -16.18
C GLN A 799 43.60 3.65 -16.67
N SER A 800 44.78 3.04 -16.68
CA SER A 800 46.06 3.71 -17.01
C SER A 800 46.25 5.05 -16.30
N LEU A 801 45.86 5.09 -15.03
CA LEU A 801 45.79 6.33 -14.25
C LEU A 801 46.92 6.35 -13.22
N HIS A 802 47.74 7.39 -13.23
CA HIS A 802 48.77 7.65 -12.21
C HIS A 802 48.71 9.12 -11.80
N LEU A 803 48.01 9.40 -10.69
CA LEU A 803 47.83 10.74 -10.17
C LEU A 803 48.67 10.94 -8.92
N VAL A 804 49.32 12.09 -8.81
CA VAL A 804 50.10 12.48 -7.65
C VAL A 804 49.59 13.83 -7.17
N ARG A 805 49.35 13.96 -5.86
CA ARG A 805 48.99 15.20 -5.20
C ARG A 805 49.80 15.37 -3.93
N THR A 806 50.48 16.50 -3.81
CA THR A 806 51.12 16.91 -2.56
C THR A 806 50.16 17.83 -1.81
N VAL A 807 50.02 17.62 -0.51
CA VAL A 807 49.23 18.49 0.37
C VAL A 807 50.08 19.71 0.72
N GLU A 808 49.66 20.89 0.26
CA GLU A 808 50.42 22.15 0.45
C GLU A 808 50.07 22.87 1.77
N ALA A 809 48.86 22.67 2.29
CA ALA A 809 48.37 23.26 3.53
C ALA A 809 47.63 22.21 4.35
N ALA A 810 47.57 22.39 5.67
CA ALA A 810 46.88 21.45 6.54
C ALA A 810 45.39 21.35 6.19
N ILE A 811 44.88 20.13 6.00
CA ILE A 811 43.48 19.87 5.65
C ILE A 811 42.79 19.18 6.83
N PRO A 812 41.81 19.81 7.49
CA PRO A 812 41.03 19.17 8.54
C PRO A 812 40.09 18.12 7.94
N GLY A 813 40.06 16.93 8.55
CA GLY A 813 39.17 15.80 8.27
C GLY A 813 38.76 15.67 6.81
N ALA A 814 39.49 14.88 6.01
CA ALA A 814 39.25 14.78 4.57
C ALA A 814 39.33 13.35 4.05
N VAL A 815 38.44 13.08 3.09
CA VAL A 815 38.48 11.87 2.26
C VAL A 815 39.07 12.24 0.90
N PHE A 816 40.18 11.60 0.54
CA PHE A 816 40.79 11.75 -0.78
C PHE A 816 40.35 10.59 -1.66
N SER A 817 39.75 10.95 -2.80
CA SER A 817 39.30 9.99 -3.81
C SER A 817 39.56 10.55 -5.19
N VAL A 818 39.75 9.66 -6.16
CA VAL A 818 39.81 10.02 -7.57
C VAL A 818 38.39 10.27 -8.09
N ARG A 819 38.11 11.47 -8.61
CA ARG A 819 36.88 11.80 -9.33
C ARG A 819 37.24 12.64 -10.56
N GLY A 820 36.68 12.29 -11.72
CA GLY A 820 36.92 13.01 -12.97
C GLY A 820 38.39 13.08 -13.41
N GLY A 821 39.22 12.11 -13.03
CA GLY A 821 40.66 12.09 -13.36
C GLY A 821 41.54 12.99 -12.49
N GLN A 822 41.03 13.51 -11.35
CA GLN A 822 41.80 14.29 -10.39
C GLN A 822 41.62 13.76 -8.96
N ILE A 823 42.61 14.01 -8.09
CA ILE A 823 42.54 13.68 -6.66
C ILE A 823 41.81 14.81 -5.94
N ILE A 824 40.54 14.58 -5.57
CA ILE A 824 39.72 15.56 -4.86
C ILE A 824 39.77 15.27 -3.35
N ALA A 825 39.90 16.34 -2.55
CA ALA A 825 39.75 16.27 -1.10
C ALA A 825 38.30 16.65 -0.76
N ILE A 826 37.55 15.72 -0.17
CA ILE A 826 36.17 15.94 0.25
C ILE A 826 36.19 16.17 1.77
N PRO A 827 35.73 17.33 2.27
CA PRO A 827 35.64 17.57 3.70
C PRO A 827 34.73 16.53 4.36
N SER A 828 35.24 15.85 5.38
CA SER A 828 34.49 14.92 6.21
C SER A 828 33.64 15.71 7.21
N VAL A 829 32.54 16.31 6.74
CA VAL A 829 31.56 16.96 7.62
C VAL A 829 30.78 15.88 8.34
N LYS A 830 31.18 15.56 9.59
CA LYS A 830 30.43 14.70 10.54
C LYS A 830 29.63 13.57 9.87
N THR A 831 30.25 12.81 8.97
CA THR A 831 29.69 11.52 8.57
C THR A 831 30.13 10.52 9.63
N THR A 832 29.37 10.46 10.73
CA THR A 832 29.19 9.18 11.42
C THR A 832 28.70 8.20 10.35
N PHE A 833 29.60 7.32 9.92
CA PHE A 833 29.24 6.14 9.14
C PHE A 833 28.11 5.44 9.91
N ARG A 834 26.92 5.34 9.31
CA ARG A 834 25.96 4.33 9.75
C ARG A 834 26.51 2.97 9.29
N PRO A 835 26.62 1.97 10.17
CA PRO A 835 27.10 0.63 9.81
C PRO A 835 26.02 -0.13 9.05
N SER A 836 25.61 0.36 7.87
CA SER A 836 24.56 -0.27 7.05
C SER A 836 24.92 -0.52 5.59
N ASP A 837 26.12 -0.15 5.12
CA ASP A 837 26.57 -0.41 3.73
C ASP A 837 27.78 -1.38 3.62
N LEU A 838 28.07 -2.15 4.67
CA LEU A 838 28.84 -3.39 4.57
C LEU A 838 27.88 -4.57 4.41
N PRO A 839 28.20 -5.62 3.63
CA PRO A 839 27.48 -6.87 3.73
C PRO A 839 27.53 -7.33 5.19
N MET A 840 26.36 -7.41 5.81
CA MET A 840 26.15 -7.76 7.21
C MET A 840 26.92 -9.05 7.55
N THR A 841 28.05 -8.89 8.24
CA THR A 841 28.49 -9.83 9.25
C THR A 841 28.53 -9.02 10.53
N GLY A 842 27.65 -9.38 11.46
CA GLY A 842 27.30 -8.55 12.61
C GLY A 842 28.47 -8.37 13.56
N LEU A 843 28.57 -7.18 14.15
CA LEU A 843 28.20 -6.94 15.54
C LEU A 843 28.62 -5.51 15.93
N ALA A 844 27.74 -4.85 16.67
CA ALA A 844 28.06 -3.77 17.60
C ALA A 844 26.97 -3.76 18.69
N PRO A 845 27.23 -3.18 19.88
CA PRO A 845 28.51 -2.71 20.41
C PRO A 845 29.16 -3.67 21.42
#